data_AF-A0A2A3MQJ7-F1
#
_entry.id   AF-A0A2A3MQJ7-F1
#
_cell.length_a   1.000
_cell.length_b   1.000
_cell.length_c   1.000
_cell.angle_alpha   90.00
_cell.angle_beta   90.00
_cell.angle_gamma   90.00
#
_symmetry.space_group_name_H-M   'P 1'
#
loop_
_entity.id
_entity.type
_entity.pdbx_description
1 polymer ?
#
loop_
_entity_poly.entity_id
_entity_poly.type
_entity_poly.pdbx_seq_one_letter_code
_entity_poly.pdbx_strand_id
1 'polypeptide(L)'
;MQRQTYIVHGRLASREIRLDAARNQHHGTQVMAFEQLAARLAGGFAQPIDAESLRDAIQRVLPETDLGELDTIKLLPGMVGATADTLHKVWRTGIDLSARAANHPRLAAMATLEEAVLAVLPPAMLRPVDLASHAMDRLQHAPALFGEIHIQGISELSPCWRDLLFGLAKAVPVRWHAGPRSVPAWLDGSPVEIIRSAPNTPQIEAVSAANGYHEAIEALRWARELIASGTAKPSEIAIAAAAPAVYDDEFMALRADANIDLHFVHSIRVVTTRDGQTAAALADILVRGVSQAHLRRLATLLAGRGLFKALPDGWQRVLLPDAPLSCADAWTRLLGALTPDRWPDGIDHAPALRAIVDTLSGGIPQAEEIGRAFLSGGALRIWRKALLAGSPAAIDVTIDSLRQEDACEACVSVVWMPASALAASPRKFVRLLGLTSTGWPRRISEDPLLSDHIVPTSELDSLPVTAADRRDFETILCTTAAQVVLSRPRRDGEGRLLGKSPLLRGQPVARYVRRNCRPAHAMSETDRLVARPVDFGAFAQALSATACWQDWQRPTVTAHDGLVRGDHPAVLAALERRQSASSLAKLLRNPLGFTWTYALGIRAPESAEEALVLDARQSGILLHDTLDHAVRLLEGEGGLARARPDQVVAAIEAGAATVTARWQAGQATPPLVVWRRTLEDAKQTALNALQHPEPPLADQKSYTEVPFGGQAAKSDGAIPWDPATPVAIADTGFQISGYIDRLDLSGDAARARVLDYKGGKLPPKPVILQGGKELQRCLYAYAVKALLGDDIEIDAALLYPRDTEARHLDAPADVLEELAGHLRAARASLLAGRALIGPDNGGDYDDLSFALPANAPNGYCLRKLEHARVALGDAAIVWEAI
;
A
#
# COMPACT_ATOMS: atom_id res chain seq x y z
N MET A 1 31.22 2.01 49.51
CA MET A 1 30.29 2.36 48.42
C MET A 1 28.90 1.91 48.85
N GLN A 2 28.02 2.85 49.17
CA GLN A 2 26.68 2.54 49.67
C GLN A 2 25.78 2.20 48.48
N ARG A 3 25.22 0.98 48.46
CA ARG A 3 24.27 0.58 47.41
C ARG A 3 22.93 1.26 47.65
N GLN A 4 22.32 1.72 46.57
CA GLN A 4 20.95 2.26 46.57
C GLN A 4 20.18 1.68 45.40
N THR A 5 18.91 1.34 45.64
CA THR A 5 18.05 0.71 44.65
C THR A 5 16.82 1.56 44.41
N TYR A 6 16.60 1.97 43.17
CA TYR A 6 15.42 2.68 42.72
C TYR A 6 14.44 1.71 42.06
N ILE A 7 13.23 1.68 42.59
CA ILE A 7 12.10 0.94 42.07
C ILE A 7 11.20 1.90 41.30
N VAL A 8 11.03 1.63 40.02
CA VAL A 8 10.27 2.48 39.10
C VAL A 8 9.38 1.69 38.17
N HIS A 9 8.32 2.36 37.72
CA HIS A 9 7.43 1.84 36.70
C HIS A 9 7.73 2.46 35.34
N GLY A 10 7.92 1.60 34.33
CA GLY A 10 8.10 2.00 32.94
C GLY A 10 9.55 2.27 32.52
N ARG A 11 9.76 2.18 31.21
CA ARG A 11 11.09 2.30 30.59
C ARG A 11 11.64 3.72 30.66
N LEU A 12 10.79 4.74 30.46
CA LEU A 12 11.22 6.14 30.48
C LEU A 12 11.79 6.53 31.84
N ALA A 13 11.03 6.31 32.93
CA ALA A 13 11.48 6.58 34.29
C ALA A 13 12.81 5.87 34.61
N SER A 14 12.95 4.62 34.17
CA SER A 14 14.19 3.86 34.35
C SER A 14 15.38 4.51 33.65
N ARG A 15 15.22 4.96 32.40
CA ARG A 15 16.26 5.62 31.62
C ARG A 15 16.64 6.98 32.22
N GLU A 16 15.66 7.74 32.69
CA GLU A 16 15.90 9.05 33.30
C GLU A 16 16.72 8.97 34.58
N ILE A 17 16.38 8.04 35.48
CA ILE A 17 17.14 7.86 36.72
C ILE A 17 18.56 7.39 36.41
N ARG A 18 18.74 6.50 35.42
CA ARG A 18 20.08 6.09 34.98
C ARG A 18 20.87 7.27 34.41
N LEU A 19 20.22 8.12 33.62
CA LEU A 19 20.85 9.31 33.06
C LEU A 19 21.21 10.33 34.14
N ASP A 20 20.33 10.55 35.11
CA ASP A 20 20.59 11.44 36.26
C ASP A 20 21.74 10.91 37.12
N ALA A 21 21.73 9.63 37.47
CA ALA A 21 22.82 8.99 38.19
C ALA A 21 24.16 9.09 37.43
N ALA A 22 24.14 8.91 36.11
CA ALA A 22 25.34 9.08 35.28
C ALA A 22 25.84 10.54 35.26
N ARG A 23 24.94 11.52 35.13
CA ARG A 23 25.28 12.95 35.15
C ARG A 23 25.87 13.40 36.49
N ASN A 24 25.33 12.87 37.58
CA ASN A 24 25.75 13.20 38.95
C ASN A 24 26.88 12.29 39.48
N GLN A 25 27.43 11.40 38.64
CA GLN A 25 28.49 10.45 39.02
C GLN A 25 28.11 9.59 40.24
N HIS A 26 26.83 9.27 40.41
CA HIS A 26 26.34 8.40 41.47
C HIS A 26 26.67 6.94 41.16
N HIS A 27 27.76 6.46 41.74
CA HIS A 27 28.15 5.06 41.64
C HIS A 27 27.35 4.19 42.62
N GLY A 28 26.89 3.01 42.17
CA GLY A 28 26.24 2.01 43.05
C GLY A 28 24.72 2.05 43.06
N THR A 29 24.15 2.93 42.23
CA THR A 29 22.72 3.02 41.95
C THR A 29 22.26 1.86 41.07
N GLN A 30 21.23 1.16 41.53
CA GLN A 30 20.53 0.12 40.77
C GLN A 30 19.13 0.63 40.41
N VAL A 31 18.66 0.36 39.20
CA VAL A 31 17.32 0.77 38.75
C VAL A 31 16.62 -0.44 38.15
N MET A 32 15.52 -0.87 38.78
CA MET A 32 14.80 -2.09 38.44
C MET A 32 13.30 -1.98 38.76
N ALA A 33 12.50 -2.89 38.21
CA ALA A 33 11.09 -3.04 38.60
C ALA A 33 10.96 -3.80 39.93
N PHE A 34 9.80 -3.74 40.58
CA PHE A 34 9.58 -4.45 41.85
C PHE A 34 9.68 -5.97 41.66
N GLU A 35 9.20 -6.49 40.54
CA GLU A 35 9.28 -7.89 40.16
C GLU A 35 10.73 -8.37 40.02
N GLN A 36 11.61 -7.51 39.47
CA GLN A 36 13.04 -7.82 39.33
C GLN A 36 13.75 -7.83 40.69
N LEU A 37 13.35 -6.93 41.60
CA LEU A 37 13.83 -6.94 42.98
C LEU A 37 13.43 -8.24 43.68
N ALA A 38 12.16 -8.62 43.58
CA ALA A 38 11.63 -9.85 44.18
C ALA A 38 12.37 -11.09 43.65
N ALA A 39 12.54 -11.20 42.33
CA ALA A 39 13.29 -12.30 41.71
C ALA A 39 14.74 -12.38 42.21
N ARG A 40 15.43 -11.24 42.27
CA ARG A 40 16.82 -11.20 42.76
C ARG A 40 16.95 -11.60 44.23
N LEU A 41 15.94 -11.30 45.05
CA LEU A 41 15.91 -11.70 46.46
C LEU A 41 15.51 -13.17 46.64
N ALA A 42 14.56 -13.67 45.84
CA ALA A 42 14.15 -15.07 45.81
C ALA A 42 15.28 -16.02 45.41
N GLY A 43 16.22 -15.54 44.57
CA GLY A 43 17.46 -16.24 44.24
C GLY A 43 17.99 -15.76 42.89
N GLY A 44 19.31 -15.67 42.72
CA GLY A 44 19.91 -15.10 41.50
C GLY A 44 19.57 -15.81 40.18
N PHE A 45 19.00 -17.02 40.24
CA PHE A 45 18.52 -17.78 39.10
C PHE A 45 16.99 -17.71 38.90
N ALA A 46 16.24 -17.24 39.89
CA ALA A 46 14.79 -17.09 39.79
C ALA A 46 14.43 -15.91 38.87
N GLN A 47 13.36 -16.05 38.11
CA GLN A 47 12.90 -15.07 37.14
C GLN A 47 11.38 -14.94 37.17
N PRO A 48 10.83 -13.75 36.90
CA PRO A 48 9.39 -13.62 36.64
C PRO A 48 9.04 -14.32 35.33
N ILE A 49 7.85 -14.92 35.28
CA ILE A 49 7.28 -15.45 34.04
C ILE A 49 7.13 -14.30 33.04
N ASP A 50 7.84 -14.39 31.91
CA ASP A 50 7.73 -13.41 30.83
C ASP A 50 6.58 -13.76 29.87
N ALA A 51 6.09 -12.74 29.16
CA ALA A 51 4.90 -12.88 28.31
C ALA A 51 5.11 -13.77 27.06
N GLU A 52 6.36 -13.96 26.61
CA GLU A 52 6.66 -14.83 25.46
C GLU A 52 6.61 -16.29 25.92
N SER A 53 7.37 -16.62 26.97
CA SER A 53 7.36 -17.96 27.58
C SER A 53 5.97 -18.38 28.07
N LEU A 54 5.18 -17.45 28.62
CA LEU A 54 3.80 -17.73 29.03
C LEU A 54 2.91 -18.11 27.85
N ARG A 55 2.95 -17.34 26.75
CA ARG A 55 2.13 -17.63 25.56
C ARG A 55 2.55 -18.94 24.90
N ASP A 56 3.86 -19.20 24.82
CA ASP A 56 4.40 -20.45 24.30
C ASP A 56 3.96 -21.66 25.14
N ALA A 57 4.00 -21.53 26.47
CA ALA A 57 3.53 -22.57 27.38
C ALA A 57 2.02 -22.81 27.22
N ILE A 58 1.22 -21.74 27.19
CA ILE A 58 -0.23 -21.83 26.95
C ILE A 58 -0.50 -22.51 25.61
N GLN A 59 0.14 -22.09 24.52
CA GLN A 59 -0.08 -22.67 23.19
C GLN A 59 0.24 -24.17 23.14
N ARG A 60 1.23 -24.62 23.91
CA ARG A 60 1.61 -26.04 24.00
C ARG A 60 0.59 -26.88 24.77
N VAL A 61 0.10 -26.38 25.90
CA VAL A 61 -0.76 -27.17 26.80
C VAL A 61 -2.25 -27.07 26.47
N LEU A 62 -2.68 -25.96 25.86
CA LEU A 62 -4.08 -25.66 25.60
C LEU A 62 -4.80 -26.74 24.76
N PRO A 63 -4.21 -27.37 23.73
CA PRO A 63 -4.88 -28.42 22.95
C PRO A 63 -5.16 -29.70 23.77
N GLU A 64 -4.25 -30.05 24.69
CA GLU A 64 -4.28 -31.30 25.45
C GLU A 64 -5.00 -31.17 26.79
N THR A 65 -5.16 -29.94 27.29
CA THR A 65 -5.83 -29.67 28.58
C THR A 65 -7.36 -29.76 28.40
N ASP A 66 -8.02 -30.51 29.28
CA ASP A 66 -9.48 -30.52 29.41
C ASP A 66 -9.94 -29.31 30.24
N LEU A 67 -10.65 -28.39 29.58
CA LEU A 67 -11.15 -27.15 30.18
C LEU A 67 -12.68 -27.15 30.36
N GLY A 68 -13.33 -28.32 30.25
CA GLY A 68 -14.76 -28.47 30.43
C GLY A 68 -15.57 -27.53 29.52
N GLU A 69 -16.25 -26.53 30.08
CA GLU A 69 -17.07 -25.59 29.29
C GLU A 69 -16.27 -24.75 28.28
N LEU A 70 -14.98 -24.50 28.53
CA LEU A 70 -14.13 -23.70 27.65
C LEU A 70 -13.55 -24.52 26.48
N ASP A 71 -13.78 -25.83 26.42
CA ASP A 71 -13.20 -26.71 25.39
C ASP A 71 -13.65 -26.34 23.98
N THR A 72 -14.91 -25.88 23.84
CA THR A 72 -15.46 -25.46 22.54
C THR A 72 -14.76 -24.24 21.95
N ILE A 73 -14.12 -23.41 22.79
CA ILE A 73 -13.48 -22.17 22.39
C ILE A 73 -11.95 -22.21 22.50
N LYS A 74 -11.37 -23.30 23.03
CA LYS A 74 -9.93 -23.36 23.37
C LYS A 74 -8.97 -23.24 22.17
N LEU A 75 -9.46 -23.50 20.95
CA LEU A 75 -8.66 -23.38 19.72
C LEU A 75 -9.00 -22.12 18.90
N LEU A 76 -9.88 -21.23 19.39
CA LEU A 76 -10.24 -20.02 18.68
C LEU A 76 -9.09 -18.99 18.66
N PRO A 77 -8.96 -18.18 17.60
CA PRO A 77 -8.02 -17.07 17.56
C PRO A 77 -8.23 -16.13 18.76
N GLY A 78 -7.14 -15.77 19.43
CA GLY A 78 -7.16 -14.87 20.60
C GLY A 78 -7.26 -15.58 21.96
N MET A 79 -7.59 -16.88 22.02
CA MET A 79 -7.70 -17.62 23.29
C MET A 79 -6.39 -17.57 24.11
N VAL A 80 -5.23 -17.77 23.46
CA VAL A 80 -3.92 -17.70 24.13
C VAL A 80 -3.69 -16.33 24.79
N GLY A 81 -4.08 -15.25 24.10
CA GLY A 81 -3.98 -13.89 24.63
C GLY A 81 -4.92 -13.66 25.81
N ALA A 82 -6.19 -14.07 25.67
CA ALA A 82 -7.18 -13.98 26.74
C ALA A 82 -6.73 -14.73 28.00
N THR A 83 -6.26 -15.97 27.86
CA THR A 83 -5.72 -16.78 28.97
C THR A 83 -4.54 -16.10 29.65
N ALA A 84 -3.57 -15.61 28.87
CA ALA A 84 -2.40 -14.95 29.44
C ALA A 84 -2.77 -13.69 30.25
N ASP A 85 -3.71 -12.88 29.73
CA ASP A 85 -4.18 -11.68 30.41
C ASP A 85 -4.96 -12.02 31.69
N THR A 86 -5.84 -13.02 31.65
CA THR A 86 -6.60 -13.49 32.83
C THR A 86 -5.65 -14.03 33.91
N LEU A 87 -4.71 -14.92 33.57
CA LEU A 87 -3.74 -15.46 34.53
C LEU A 87 -2.89 -14.36 35.16
N HIS A 88 -2.44 -13.37 34.37
CA HIS A 88 -1.71 -12.23 34.91
C HIS A 88 -2.52 -11.40 35.92
N LYS A 89 -3.84 -11.21 35.70
CA LYS A 89 -4.71 -10.52 36.66
C LYS A 89 -4.80 -11.31 37.97
N VAL A 90 -5.12 -12.61 37.88
CA VAL A 90 -5.22 -13.52 39.03
C VAL A 90 -3.92 -13.52 39.86
N TRP A 91 -2.77 -13.65 39.22
CA TRP A 91 -1.48 -13.68 39.90
C TRP A 91 -1.13 -12.35 40.58
N ARG A 92 -1.53 -11.23 40.00
CA ARG A 92 -1.27 -9.89 40.57
C ARG A 92 -2.16 -9.60 41.78
N THR A 93 -3.37 -10.13 41.80
CA THR A 93 -4.30 -9.99 42.93
C THR A 93 -4.05 -11.01 44.03
N GLY A 94 -3.32 -12.09 43.74
CA GLY A 94 -3.01 -13.14 44.70
C GLY A 94 -4.17 -14.11 44.94
N ILE A 95 -5.08 -14.23 43.96
CA ILE A 95 -6.18 -15.19 44.01
C ILE A 95 -5.61 -16.60 43.81
N ASP A 96 -5.93 -17.50 44.73
CA ASP A 96 -5.62 -18.93 44.61
C ASP A 96 -6.73 -19.64 43.83
N LEU A 97 -6.44 -20.00 42.58
CA LEU A 97 -7.40 -20.69 41.69
C LEU A 97 -7.72 -22.10 42.18
N SER A 98 -6.71 -22.85 42.63
CA SER A 98 -6.88 -24.22 43.12
C SER A 98 -7.76 -24.27 44.37
N ALA A 99 -7.56 -23.34 45.31
CA ALA A 99 -8.39 -23.23 46.50
C ALA A 99 -9.86 -22.86 46.19
N ARG A 100 -10.11 -22.20 45.05
CA ARG A 100 -11.44 -21.77 44.60
C ARG A 100 -12.04 -22.63 43.49
N ALA A 101 -11.37 -23.70 43.07
CA ALA A 101 -11.81 -24.55 41.96
C ALA A 101 -13.22 -25.13 42.18
N ALA A 102 -13.57 -25.45 43.42
CA ALA A 102 -14.90 -25.95 43.78
C ALA A 102 -16.04 -24.93 43.67
N ASN A 103 -15.73 -23.63 43.56
CA ASN A 103 -16.73 -22.56 43.58
C ASN A 103 -17.42 -22.36 42.22
N HIS A 104 -16.73 -22.65 41.11
CA HIS A 104 -17.28 -22.48 39.76
C HIS A 104 -16.52 -23.34 38.73
N PRO A 105 -17.18 -23.97 37.73
CA PRO A 105 -16.53 -24.77 36.71
C PRO A 105 -15.41 -24.04 35.94
N ARG A 106 -15.60 -22.77 35.53
CA ARG A 106 -14.49 -21.95 34.99
C ARG A 106 -13.29 -21.76 35.91
N LEU A 107 -13.48 -21.67 37.22
CA LEU A 107 -12.35 -21.57 38.15
C LEU A 107 -11.57 -22.89 38.21
N ALA A 108 -12.27 -24.03 38.18
CA ALA A 108 -11.65 -25.34 38.02
C ALA A 108 -10.88 -25.43 36.69
N ALA A 109 -11.49 -25.02 35.57
CA ALA A 109 -10.83 -25.01 34.26
C ALA A 109 -9.56 -24.13 34.24
N MET A 110 -9.64 -22.93 34.82
CA MET A 110 -8.48 -22.03 34.92
C MET A 110 -7.40 -22.56 35.86
N ALA A 111 -7.77 -23.25 36.95
CA ALA A 111 -6.81 -23.91 37.84
C ALA A 111 -6.08 -25.07 37.15
N THR A 112 -6.81 -25.94 36.44
CA THR A 112 -6.23 -27.02 35.63
C THR A 112 -5.28 -26.47 34.56
N LEU A 113 -5.67 -25.38 33.90
CA LEU A 113 -4.84 -24.72 32.90
C LEU A 113 -3.59 -24.09 33.51
N GLU A 114 -3.73 -23.41 34.66
CA GLU A 114 -2.59 -22.85 35.39
C GLU A 114 -1.59 -23.96 35.76
N GLU A 115 -2.05 -25.08 36.31
CA GLU A 115 -1.22 -26.22 36.67
C GLU A 115 -0.46 -26.78 35.46
N ALA A 116 -1.15 -27.00 34.33
CA ALA A 116 -0.54 -27.48 33.11
C ALA A 116 0.52 -26.51 32.56
N VAL A 117 0.23 -25.20 32.57
CA VAL A 117 1.17 -24.14 32.14
C VAL A 117 2.43 -24.15 33.02
N LEU A 118 2.27 -24.19 34.35
CA LEU A 118 3.40 -24.17 35.28
C LEU A 118 4.27 -25.43 35.16
N ALA A 119 3.67 -26.59 34.87
CA ALA A 119 4.40 -27.85 34.69
C ALA A 119 5.36 -27.84 33.48
N VAL A 120 5.09 -26.98 32.49
CA VAL A 120 5.85 -26.87 31.23
C VAL A 120 6.82 -25.70 31.23
N LEU A 121 6.57 -24.68 32.06
CA LEU A 121 7.47 -23.55 32.20
C LEU A 121 8.81 -23.97 32.84
N PRO A 122 9.93 -23.28 32.51
CA PRO A 122 11.20 -23.52 33.17
C PRO A 122 11.07 -23.39 34.70
N PRO A 123 11.66 -24.29 35.52
CA PRO A 123 11.52 -24.25 36.98
C PRO A 123 12.01 -22.95 37.65
N ALA A 124 12.86 -22.20 36.94
CA ALA A 124 13.36 -20.90 37.37
C ALA A 124 12.31 -19.77 37.22
N MET A 125 11.30 -19.95 36.37
CA MET A 125 10.23 -18.97 36.13
C MET A 125 9.10 -19.20 37.11
N LEU A 126 8.86 -18.20 37.95
CA LEU A 126 7.93 -18.32 39.08
C LEU A 126 6.82 -17.28 38.97
N ARG A 127 5.62 -17.65 39.47
CA ARG A 127 4.50 -16.70 39.56
C ARG A 127 4.87 -15.56 40.51
N PRO A 128 4.27 -14.37 40.34
CA PRO A 128 4.42 -13.25 41.27
C PRO A 128 4.30 -13.64 42.76
N VAL A 129 3.30 -14.44 43.10
CA VAL A 129 3.08 -14.91 44.48
C VAL A 129 4.17 -15.85 44.99
N ASP A 130 4.66 -16.76 44.14
CA ASP A 130 5.73 -17.69 44.50
C ASP A 130 7.07 -16.96 44.65
N LEU A 131 7.33 -15.97 43.78
CA LEU A 131 8.48 -15.08 43.90
C LEU A 131 8.45 -14.27 45.20
N ALA A 132 7.30 -13.71 45.54
CA ALA A 132 7.13 -12.97 46.78
C ALA A 132 7.40 -13.88 48.00
N SER A 133 6.87 -15.10 47.99
CA SER A 133 7.09 -16.10 49.04
C SER A 133 8.57 -16.47 49.18
N HIS A 134 9.24 -16.88 48.10
CA HIS A 134 10.67 -17.22 48.12
C HIS A 134 11.58 -16.04 48.49
N ALA A 135 11.17 -14.81 48.16
CA ALA A 135 11.86 -13.59 48.56
C ALA A 135 11.69 -13.29 50.05
N MET A 136 10.50 -13.56 50.61
CA MET A 136 10.23 -13.45 52.05
C MET A 136 11.13 -14.37 52.88
N ASP A 137 11.38 -15.60 52.42
CA ASP A 137 12.28 -16.56 53.07
C ASP A 137 13.75 -16.10 53.10
N ARG A 138 14.09 -15.07 52.32
CA ARG A 138 15.47 -14.59 52.08
C ARG A 138 15.69 -13.13 52.45
N LEU A 139 14.77 -12.52 53.21
CA LEU A 139 14.84 -11.11 53.62
C LEU A 139 16.18 -10.72 54.28
N GLN A 140 16.86 -11.64 54.96
CA GLN A 140 18.19 -11.43 55.57
C GLN A 140 19.26 -10.95 54.57
N HIS A 141 19.08 -11.22 53.27
CA HIS A 141 20.02 -10.80 52.23
C HIS A 141 19.72 -9.40 51.66
N ALA A 142 18.57 -8.81 51.97
CA ALA A 142 18.16 -7.51 51.44
C ALA A 142 19.18 -6.37 51.70
N PRO A 143 19.78 -6.22 52.91
CA PRO A 143 20.78 -5.17 53.17
C PRO A 143 22.00 -5.26 52.27
N ALA A 144 22.48 -6.48 51.99
CA ALA A 144 23.64 -6.71 51.14
C ALA A 144 23.31 -6.49 49.66
N LEU A 145 22.12 -6.90 49.20
CA LEU A 145 21.73 -6.84 47.79
C LEU A 145 21.33 -5.44 47.33
N PHE A 146 20.50 -4.76 48.12
CA PHE A 146 19.79 -3.55 47.68
C PHE A 146 20.27 -2.28 48.37
N GLY A 147 20.75 -2.39 49.61
CA GLY A 147 20.97 -1.23 50.46
C GLY A 147 19.66 -0.49 50.72
N GLU A 148 19.67 0.84 50.58
CA GLU A 148 18.47 1.66 50.69
C GLU A 148 17.58 1.53 49.44
N ILE A 149 16.26 1.40 49.66
CA ILE A 149 15.29 1.24 48.57
C ILE A 149 14.45 2.51 48.43
N HIS A 150 14.39 3.05 47.21
CA HIS A 150 13.59 4.20 46.84
C HIS A 150 12.53 3.81 45.82
N ILE A 151 11.25 3.94 46.18
CA ILE A 151 10.12 3.71 45.28
C ILE A 151 9.73 5.07 44.69
N GLN A 152 9.89 5.24 43.39
CA GLN A 152 9.73 6.52 42.69
C GLN A 152 8.63 6.45 41.64
N GLY A 153 7.69 7.40 41.68
CA GLY A 153 6.68 7.57 40.63
C GLY A 153 5.63 6.45 40.57
N ILE A 154 5.65 5.51 41.52
CA ILE A 154 4.65 4.46 41.64
C ILE A 154 3.52 4.96 42.51
N SER A 155 2.30 4.82 42.01
CA SER A 155 1.10 5.23 42.73
C SER A 155 0.41 4.02 43.38
N GLU A 156 0.42 2.86 42.74
CA GLU A 156 -0.16 1.62 43.27
C GLU A 156 0.84 0.47 43.15
N LEU A 157 0.76 -0.50 44.07
CA LEU A 157 1.51 -1.76 43.97
C LEU A 157 0.52 -2.92 44.01
N SER A 158 0.69 -3.88 43.08
CA SER A 158 -0.18 -5.05 43.00
C SER A 158 -0.24 -5.81 44.34
N PRO A 159 -1.42 -6.31 44.75
CA PRO A 159 -1.61 -6.98 46.03
C PRO A 159 -0.57 -8.04 46.38
N CYS A 160 -0.18 -8.88 45.41
CA CYS A 160 0.80 -9.96 45.62
C CYS A 160 2.18 -9.50 46.12
N TRP A 161 2.51 -8.22 45.98
CA TRP A 161 3.81 -7.65 46.37
C TRP A 161 3.81 -6.94 47.72
N ARG A 162 2.65 -6.68 48.32
CA ARG A 162 2.50 -5.80 49.48
C ARG A 162 3.19 -6.36 50.73
N ASP A 163 3.03 -7.65 50.99
CA ASP A 163 3.66 -8.30 52.15
C ASP A 163 5.18 -8.31 52.04
N LEU A 164 5.71 -8.52 50.82
CA LEU A 164 7.15 -8.43 50.56
C LEU A 164 7.67 -7.01 50.81
N LEU A 165 6.94 -5.97 50.38
CA LEU A 165 7.32 -4.59 50.65
C LEU A 165 7.42 -4.31 52.15
N PHE A 166 6.45 -4.79 52.95
CA PHE A 166 6.49 -4.63 54.40
C PHE A 166 7.61 -5.42 55.05
N GLY A 167 7.89 -6.63 54.56
CA GLY A 167 9.05 -7.43 54.99
C GLY A 167 10.37 -6.70 54.73
N LEU A 168 10.52 -6.12 53.53
CA LEU A 168 11.70 -5.34 53.14
C LEU A 168 11.88 -4.11 54.02
N ALA A 169 10.81 -3.36 54.29
CA ALA A 169 10.85 -2.15 55.12
C ALA A 169 11.21 -2.43 56.60
N LYS A 170 11.05 -3.67 57.08
CA LYS A 170 11.58 -4.11 58.37
C LYS A 170 13.07 -4.45 58.34
N ALA A 171 13.61 -4.81 57.17
CA ALA A 171 15.00 -5.27 57.01
C ALA A 171 15.96 -4.15 56.53
N VAL A 172 15.47 -3.23 55.70
CA VAL A 172 16.24 -2.10 55.14
C VAL A 172 15.40 -0.83 55.10
N PRO A 173 16.01 0.37 55.07
CA PRO A 173 15.28 1.60 54.84
C PRO A 173 14.58 1.58 53.47
N VAL A 174 13.26 1.74 53.48
CA VAL A 174 12.42 1.84 52.28
C VAL A 174 11.71 3.19 52.29
N ARG A 175 11.94 3.97 51.24
CA ARG A 175 11.34 5.29 51.04
C ARG A 175 10.39 5.28 49.86
N TRP A 176 9.14 5.64 50.12
CA TRP A 176 8.11 5.83 49.10
C TRP A 176 8.03 7.31 48.71
N HIS A 177 8.60 7.66 47.56
CA HIS A 177 8.57 9.02 47.01
C HIS A 177 7.23 9.26 46.30
N ALA A 178 6.19 9.53 47.09
CA ALA A 178 4.89 9.90 46.58
C ALA A 178 4.93 11.26 45.86
N GLY A 179 5.69 12.21 46.40
CA GLY A 179 5.63 13.60 45.97
C GLY A 179 4.21 14.15 46.19
N PRO A 180 3.55 14.73 45.16
CA PRO A 180 2.18 15.24 45.28
C PRO A 180 1.11 14.19 44.92
N ARG A 181 1.49 12.92 44.73
CA ARG A 181 0.57 11.84 44.33
C ARG A 181 -0.29 11.38 45.50
N SER A 182 -1.44 10.79 45.17
CA SER A 182 -2.23 10.03 46.15
C SER A 182 -1.42 8.83 46.64
N VAL A 183 -1.40 8.63 47.95
CA VAL A 183 -0.75 7.49 48.60
C VAL A 183 -1.82 6.44 48.89
N PRO A 184 -1.59 5.16 48.54
CA PRO A 184 -2.52 4.10 48.88
C PRO A 184 -2.77 3.97 50.38
N ALA A 185 -4.04 3.80 50.77
CA ALA A 185 -4.44 3.66 52.17
C ALA A 185 -3.80 2.45 52.88
N TRP A 186 -3.43 1.40 52.13
CA TRP A 186 -2.77 0.22 52.69
C TRP A 186 -1.32 0.48 53.16
N LEU A 187 -0.72 1.63 52.81
CA LEU A 187 0.57 2.06 53.35
C LEU A 187 0.46 2.77 54.70
N ASP A 188 -0.74 3.15 55.14
CA ASP A 188 -0.94 3.87 56.39
C ASP A 188 -0.54 2.98 57.59
N GLY A 189 0.29 3.53 58.48
CA GLY A 189 0.83 2.80 59.63
C GLY A 189 1.89 1.73 59.29
N SER A 190 2.31 1.64 58.02
CA SER A 190 3.38 0.72 57.60
C SER A 190 4.78 1.22 57.98
N PRO A 191 5.80 0.36 58.02
CA PRO A 191 7.20 0.75 58.26
C PRO A 191 7.87 1.51 57.09
N VAL A 192 7.14 1.78 56.01
CA VAL A 192 7.67 2.48 54.83
C VAL A 192 7.66 3.99 55.08
N GLU A 193 8.79 4.66 54.86
CA GLU A 193 8.90 6.11 54.99
C GLU A 193 8.25 6.79 53.78
N ILE A 194 7.15 7.52 53.99
CA ILE A 194 6.42 8.20 52.91
C ILE A 194 6.93 9.64 52.74
N ILE A 195 7.52 9.93 51.59
CA ILE A 195 8.05 11.24 51.23
C ILE A 195 7.04 11.98 50.34
N ARG A 196 6.53 13.11 50.85
CA ARG A 196 5.53 13.95 50.19
C ARG A 196 6.10 15.31 49.79
N SER A 197 5.53 15.90 48.76
CA SER A 197 5.80 17.27 48.34
C SER A 197 4.49 17.99 48.02
N ALA A 198 4.52 19.33 48.05
CA ALA A 198 3.37 20.11 47.62
C ALA A 198 3.05 19.86 46.13
N PRO A 199 1.76 19.89 45.73
CA PRO A 199 1.37 19.88 44.32
C PRO A 199 1.93 21.09 43.57
N ASN A 200 2.31 20.88 42.32
CA ASN A 200 2.57 21.96 41.38
C ASN A 200 1.24 22.62 40.93
N THR A 201 1.33 23.86 40.47
CA THR A 201 0.18 24.64 39.97
C THR A 201 0.43 25.09 38.53
N PRO A 202 0.36 24.16 37.55
CA PRO A 202 0.62 24.51 36.16
C PRO A 202 -0.46 25.43 35.59
N GLN A 203 -0.10 26.21 34.58
CA GLN A 203 -1.07 26.87 33.73
C GLN A 203 -1.88 25.82 32.97
N ILE A 204 -3.19 25.81 33.15
CA ILE A 204 -4.09 24.89 32.46
C ILE A 204 -4.80 25.62 31.32
N GLU A 205 -4.70 25.05 30.12
CA GLU A 205 -5.46 25.49 28.95
C GLU A 205 -6.30 24.35 28.42
N ALA A 206 -7.44 24.67 27.83
CA ALA A 206 -8.27 23.69 27.14
C ALA A 206 -8.44 24.10 25.67
N VAL A 207 -8.34 23.13 24.77
CA VAL A 207 -8.48 23.35 23.32
C VAL A 207 -9.39 22.29 22.69
N SER A 208 -10.09 22.71 21.64
CA SER A 208 -10.92 21.83 20.84
C SER A 208 -10.45 21.83 19.39
N ALA A 209 -10.07 20.66 18.89
CA ALA A 209 -9.67 20.42 17.51
C ALA A 209 -10.82 19.80 16.70
N ALA A 210 -10.66 19.77 15.37
CA ALA A 210 -11.73 19.33 14.47
C ALA A 210 -11.96 17.81 14.54
N ASN A 211 -10.87 17.05 14.46
CA ASN A 211 -10.81 15.59 14.54
C ASN A 211 -9.44 15.17 15.11
N GLY A 212 -9.19 13.86 15.25
CA GLY A 212 -7.95 13.33 15.81
C GLY A 212 -6.70 13.75 15.04
N TYR A 213 -6.74 13.72 13.71
CA TYR A 213 -5.62 14.17 12.87
C TYR A 213 -5.28 15.66 13.08
N HIS A 214 -6.29 16.54 13.09
CA HIS A 214 -6.08 17.96 13.39
C HIS A 214 -5.56 18.18 14.82
N GLU A 215 -6.01 17.37 15.78
CA GLU A 215 -5.50 17.41 17.15
C GLU A 215 -4.01 17.06 17.26
N ALA A 216 -3.54 16.04 16.51
CA ALA A 216 -2.13 15.67 16.43
C ALA A 216 -1.28 16.79 15.79
N ILE A 217 -1.76 17.41 14.69
CA ILE A 217 -1.11 18.58 14.08
C ILE A 217 -0.95 19.72 15.09
N GLU A 218 -2.03 20.05 15.80
CA GLU A 218 -1.99 21.11 16.82
C GLU A 218 -1.05 20.79 17.98
N ALA A 219 -0.89 19.51 18.32
CA ALA A 219 0.07 19.08 19.33
C ALA A 219 1.52 19.29 18.87
N LEU A 220 1.83 18.99 17.61
CA LEU A 220 3.17 19.23 17.04
C LEU A 220 3.46 20.71 16.82
N ARG A 221 2.47 21.51 16.40
CA ARG A 221 2.58 22.98 16.33
C ARG A 221 2.92 23.57 17.70
N TRP A 222 2.23 23.12 18.75
CA TRP A 222 2.49 23.53 20.13
C TRP A 222 3.89 23.13 20.61
N ALA A 223 4.31 21.88 20.38
CA ALA A 223 5.66 21.44 20.74
C ALA A 223 6.74 22.26 20.00
N ARG A 224 6.52 22.54 18.71
CA ARG A 224 7.43 23.36 17.90
C ARG A 224 7.49 24.81 18.37
N GLU A 225 6.36 25.40 18.74
CA GLU A 225 6.32 26.75 19.32
C GLU A 225 7.16 26.83 20.60
N LEU A 226 7.00 25.86 21.52
CA LEU A 226 7.79 25.81 22.75
C LEU A 226 9.30 25.69 22.49
N ILE A 227 9.70 24.87 21.52
CA ILE A 227 11.11 24.68 21.16
C ILE A 227 11.66 25.92 20.45
N ALA A 228 10.96 26.41 19.42
CA ALA A 228 11.41 27.51 18.58
C ALA A 228 11.45 28.86 19.31
N SER A 229 10.57 29.06 20.31
CA SER A 229 10.61 30.23 21.19
C SER A 229 11.69 30.16 22.28
N GLY A 230 12.34 29.00 22.47
CA GLY A 230 13.29 28.77 23.56
C GLY A 230 12.63 28.59 24.93
N THR A 231 11.31 28.45 24.99
CA THR A 231 10.55 28.28 26.24
C THR A 231 10.81 26.91 26.89
N ALA A 232 11.06 25.88 26.08
CA ALA A 232 11.30 24.51 26.55
C ALA A 232 12.37 23.80 25.73
N LYS A 233 13.14 22.93 26.38
CA LYS A 233 13.96 21.90 25.70
C LYS A 233 13.05 20.75 25.26
N PRO A 234 13.39 19.99 24.19
CA PRO A 234 12.55 18.86 23.75
C PRO A 234 12.28 17.83 24.87
N SER A 235 13.29 17.51 25.68
CA SER A 235 13.18 16.62 26.85
C SER A 235 12.24 17.12 27.95
N GLU A 236 11.77 18.36 27.91
CA GLU A 236 10.84 18.93 28.88
C GLU A 236 9.38 18.82 28.44
N ILE A 237 9.12 18.29 27.23
CA ILE A 237 7.81 18.28 26.57
C ILE A 237 7.28 16.84 26.45
N ALA A 238 6.04 16.63 26.91
CA ALA A 238 5.29 15.40 26.67
C ALA A 238 3.97 15.66 25.96
N ILE A 239 3.64 14.77 25.05
CA ILE A 239 2.29 14.60 24.50
C ILE A 239 1.81 13.24 25.02
N ALA A 240 0.59 13.17 25.55
CA ALA A 240 0.07 11.92 26.12
C ALA A 240 -1.42 11.71 25.87
N ALA A 241 -1.83 10.44 25.87
CA ALA A 241 -3.22 10.01 25.87
C ALA A 241 -3.42 8.80 26.77
N ALA A 242 -4.64 8.53 27.20
CA ALA A 242 -4.96 7.29 27.91
C ALA A 242 -4.73 6.04 27.03
N ALA A 243 -5.05 6.13 25.73
CA ALA A 243 -4.80 5.09 24.73
C ALA A 243 -4.02 5.67 23.53
N PRO A 244 -2.67 5.64 23.54
CA PRO A 244 -1.86 6.19 22.47
C PRO A 244 -2.09 5.58 21.08
N ALA A 245 -2.46 4.29 21.03
CA ALA A 245 -2.63 3.55 19.77
C ALA A 245 -3.59 4.23 18.77
N VAL A 246 -4.55 5.02 19.24
CA VAL A 246 -5.52 5.75 18.39
C VAL A 246 -4.87 6.87 17.57
N TYR A 247 -3.69 7.35 17.97
CA TYR A 247 -2.95 8.42 17.27
C TYR A 247 -1.60 7.95 16.72
N ASP A 248 -1.24 6.67 16.90
CA ASP A 248 0.09 6.19 16.56
C ASP A 248 0.38 6.34 15.06
N ASP A 249 -0.59 6.02 14.21
CA ASP A 249 -0.43 6.13 12.76
C ASP A 249 -0.32 7.60 12.32
N GLU A 250 -1.11 8.50 12.91
CA GLU A 250 -1.01 9.94 12.67
C GLU A 250 0.35 10.49 13.11
N PHE A 251 0.81 10.18 14.33
CA PHE A 251 2.11 10.65 14.82
C PHE A 251 3.27 10.04 14.04
N MET A 252 3.17 8.78 13.60
CA MET A 252 4.20 8.16 12.77
C MET A 252 4.30 8.84 11.40
N ALA A 253 3.18 9.14 10.76
CA ALA A 253 3.16 9.88 9.50
C ALA A 253 3.68 11.32 9.67
N LEU A 254 3.23 12.01 10.73
CA LEU A 254 3.59 13.41 10.98
C LEU A 254 5.03 13.57 11.47
N ARG A 255 5.62 12.59 12.16
CA ARG A 255 7.00 12.66 12.68
C ARG A 255 8.02 12.97 11.57
N ALA A 256 7.89 12.31 10.42
CA ALA A 256 8.80 12.50 9.29
C ALA A 256 8.70 13.91 8.69
N ASP A 257 7.47 14.42 8.50
CA ASP A 257 7.22 15.75 7.95
C ASP A 257 7.56 16.88 8.94
N ALA A 258 7.24 16.67 10.23
CA ALA A 258 7.45 17.67 11.26
C ALA A 258 8.93 17.91 11.58
N ASN A 259 9.85 17.02 11.23
CA ASN A 259 11.28 17.14 11.54
C ASN A 259 11.53 17.51 13.02
N ILE A 260 10.83 16.82 13.94
CA ILE A 260 11.02 16.89 15.40
C ILE A 260 11.32 15.48 15.87
N ASP A 261 12.32 15.33 16.73
CA ASP A 261 12.57 14.07 17.43
C ASP A 261 11.41 13.80 18.41
N LEU A 262 10.44 13.01 17.94
CA LEU A 262 9.31 12.50 18.70
C LEU A 262 9.53 11.02 19.03
N HIS A 263 9.75 10.71 20.30
CA HIS A 263 10.00 9.36 20.79
C HIS A 263 8.70 8.67 21.28
N PHE A 264 8.43 7.46 20.77
CA PHE A 264 7.29 6.64 21.18
C PHE A 264 7.65 5.77 22.39
N VAL A 265 7.26 6.20 23.59
CA VAL A 265 7.63 5.50 24.84
C VAL A 265 7.05 4.09 24.92
N HIS A 266 5.87 3.87 24.33
CA HIS A 266 5.20 2.58 24.26
C HIS A 266 5.61 1.73 23.04
N SER A 267 6.76 2.02 22.43
CA SER A 267 7.29 1.33 21.24
C SER A 267 6.48 1.57 19.96
N ILE A 268 7.11 1.41 18.80
CA ILE A 268 6.49 1.58 17.48
C ILE A 268 6.03 0.25 16.91
N ARG A 269 5.01 0.27 16.05
CA ARG A 269 4.56 -0.94 15.33
C ARG A 269 5.65 -1.39 14.36
N VAL A 270 5.95 -2.68 14.31
CA VAL A 270 7.04 -3.19 13.45
C VAL A 270 6.78 -2.91 11.98
N VAL A 271 5.51 -2.93 11.55
CA VAL A 271 5.09 -2.62 10.17
C VAL A 271 5.41 -1.19 9.72
N THR A 272 5.72 -0.28 10.63
CA THR A 272 6.19 1.07 10.26
C THR A 272 7.67 1.10 9.89
N THR A 273 8.38 -0.02 10.04
CA THR A 273 9.81 -0.14 9.76
C THR A 273 10.07 -0.98 8.52
N ARG A 274 11.25 -0.80 7.90
CA ARG A 274 11.66 -1.58 6.72
C ARG A 274 11.69 -3.09 6.99
N ASP A 275 12.20 -3.50 8.14
CA ASP A 275 12.28 -4.92 8.51
C ASP A 275 10.89 -5.53 8.69
N GLY A 276 9.97 -4.81 9.34
CA GLY A 276 8.58 -5.26 9.46
C GLY A 276 7.81 -5.25 8.15
N GLN A 277 8.04 -4.27 7.27
CA GLN A 277 7.48 -4.30 5.91
C GLN A 277 8.00 -5.47 5.09
N THR A 278 9.26 -5.86 5.26
CA THR A 278 9.84 -7.04 4.58
C THR A 278 9.16 -8.32 5.08
N ALA A 279 8.97 -8.46 6.39
CA ALA A 279 8.22 -9.58 6.96
C ALA A 279 6.75 -9.59 6.51
N ALA A 280 6.08 -8.43 6.47
CA ALA A 280 4.70 -8.30 6.01
C ALA A 280 4.55 -8.64 4.51
N ALA A 281 5.52 -8.26 3.66
CA ALA A 281 5.49 -8.63 2.25
C ALA A 281 5.59 -10.14 2.03
N LEU A 282 6.35 -10.85 2.87
CA LEU A 282 6.38 -12.32 2.84
C LEU A 282 5.06 -12.91 3.36
N ALA A 283 4.50 -12.37 4.45
CA ALA A 283 3.22 -12.79 4.99
C ALA A 283 2.09 -12.68 3.94
N ASP A 284 2.05 -11.58 3.19
CA ASP A 284 1.06 -11.38 2.13
C ASP A 284 1.14 -12.46 1.04
N ILE A 285 2.34 -12.90 0.68
CA ILE A 285 2.51 -14.02 -0.28
C ILE A 285 1.97 -15.33 0.30
N LEU A 286 2.25 -15.62 1.57
CA LEU A 286 1.79 -16.87 2.19
C LEU A 286 0.27 -16.91 2.37
N VAL A 287 -0.32 -15.79 2.76
CA VAL A 287 -1.77 -15.69 3.07
C VAL A 287 -2.60 -15.50 1.80
N ARG A 288 -2.12 -14.71 0.83
CA ARG A 288 -2.90 -14.30 -0.37
C ARG A 288 -2.41 -14.95 -1.67
N GLY A 289 -1.34 -15.72 -1.62
CA GLY A 289 -0.77 -16.43 -2.77
C GLY A 289 0.33 -15.66 -3.51
N VAL A 290 1.09 -16.40 -4.33
CA VAL A 290 2.17 -15.86 -5.16
C VAL A 290 1.57 -15.13 -6.35
N SER A 291 1.93 -13.85 -6.50
CA SER A 291 1.62 -13.04 -7.69
C SER A 291 2.84 -12.22 -8.10
N GLN A 292 2.84 -11.69 -9.32
CA GLN A 292 3.91 -10.81 -9.79
C GLN A 292 4.08 -9.59 -8.87
N ALA A 293 2.96 -8.97 -8.44
CA ALA A 293 2.97 -7.80 -7.57
C ALA A 293 3.55 -8.10 -6.18
N HIS A 294 3.13 -9.22 -5.57
CA HIS A 294 3.65 -9.62 -4.27
C HIS A 294 5.15 -9.98 -4.34
N LEU A 295 5.58 -10.70 -5.39
CA LEU A 295 6.98 -11.06 -5.60
C LEU A 295 7.86 -9.82 -5.81
N ARG A 296 7.41 -8.87 -6.64
CA ARG A 296 8.11 -7.59 -6.86
C ARG A 296 8.25 -6.79 -5.58
N ARG A 297 7.19 -6.71 -4.75
CA ARG A 297 7.25 -6.03 -3.45
C ARG A 297 8.27 -6.69 -2.52
N LEU A 298 8.23 -8.01 -2.37
CA LEU A 298 9.18 -8.74 -1.52
C LEU A 298 10.63 -8.57 -2.02
N ALA A 299 10.88 -8.74 -3.32
CA ALA A 299 12.20 -8.60 -3.92
C ALA A 299 12.77 -7.19 -3.72
N THR A 300 11.93 -6.16 -3.87
CA THR A 300 12.32 -4.75 -3.69
C THR A 300 12.73 -4.47 -2.23
N LEU A 301 11.98 -5.01 -1.26
CA LEU A 301 12.28 -4.81 0.17
C LEU A 301 13.55 -5.55 0.59
N LEU A 302 13.75 -6.77 0.09
CA LEU A 302 14.95 -7.57 0.31
C LEU A 302 16.20 -6.99 -0.37
N ALA A 303 16.03 -6.21 -1.45
CA ALA A 303 17.10 -5.51 -2.16
C ALA A 303 18.32 -6.43 -2.47
N GLY A 304 18.06 -7.58 -3.10
CA GLY A 304 19.11 -8.54 -3.49
C GLY A 304 19.65 -9.42 -2.35
N ARG A 305 18.96 -9.51 -1.22
CA ARG A 305 19.28 -10.43 -0.11
C ARG A 305 18.48 -11.73 -0.21
N GLY A 306 18.90 -12.74 0.56
CA GLY A 306 18.27 -14.07 0.57
C GLY A 306 18.43 -14.78 -0.77
N LEU A 307 17.41 -15.54 -1.18
CA LEU A 307 17.41 -16.28 -2.44
C LEU A 307 17.48 -15.37 -3.69
N PHE A 308 17.02 -14.12 -3.61
CA PHE A 308 17.11 -13.17 -4.72
C PHE A 308 18.54 -12.72 -5.04
N LYS A 309 19.52 -12.98 -4.16
CA LYS A 309 20.94 -12.65 -4.40
C LYS A 309 21.50 -13.36 -5.64
N ALA A 310 20.94 -14.51 -6.00
CA ALA A 310 21.36 -15.27 -7.17
C ALA A 310 20.93 -14.62 -8.50
N LEU A 311 19.99 -13.68 -8.47
CA LEU A 311 19.47 -13.02 -9.68
C LEU A 311 20.23 -11.73 -9.99
N PRO A 312 20.42 -11.38 -11.28
CA PRO A 312 21.12 -10.17 -11.68
C PRO A 312 20.31 -8.90 -11.39
N ASP A 313 21.00 -7.76 -11.30
CA ASP A 313 20.34 -6.46 -11.16
C ASP A 313 19.39 -6.19 -12.34
N GLY A 314 18.18 -5.74 -12.03
CA GLY A 314 17.15 -5.48 -13.05
C GLY A 314 16.46 -6.73 -13.59
N TRP A 315 16.65 -7.92 -13.01
CA TRP A 315 15.96 -9.16 -13.40
C TRP A 315 14.43 -9.03 -13.48
N GLN A 316 13.82 -8.13 -12.70
CA GLN A 316 12.36 -7.92 -12.70
C GLN A 316 11.79 -7.49 -14.06
N ARG A 317 12.65 -7.06 -15.01
CA ARG A 317 12.30 -6.77 -16.41
C ARG A 317 11.87 -8.01 -17.19
N VAL A 318 12.28 -9.19 -16.74
CA VAL A 318 11.90 -10.49 -17.31
C VAL A 318 10.42 -10.80 -17.03
N LEU A 319 9.86 -10.24 -15.96
CA LEU A 319 8.45 -10.38 -15.65
C LEU A 319 7.64 -9.44 -16.55
N LEU A 320 6.79 -10.02 -17.41
CA LEU A 320 5.90 -9.28 -18.31
C LEU A 320 4.98 -8.34 -17.50
N PRO A 321 4.94 -7.03 -17.79
CA PRO A 321 4.13 -6.07 -17.03
C PRO A 321 2.66 -6.45 -16.86
N ASP A 322 2.08 -7.15 -17.85
CA ASP A 322 0.64 -7.44 -17.94
C ASP A 322 0.28 -8.87 -17.50
N ALA A 323 1.26 -9.62 -17.00
CA ALA A 323 1.04 -10.97 -16.49
C ALA A 323 0.87 -10.94 -14.95
N PRO A 324 -0.35 -11.21 -14.41
CA PRO A 324 -0.58 -11.21 -12.96
C PRO A 324 0.18 -12.34 -12.25
N LEU A 325 0.42 -13.45 -12.98
CA LEU A 325 1.11 -14.65 -12.50
C LEU A 325 0.54 -15.15 -11.16
N SER A 326 -0.79 -15.30 -11.10
CA SER A 326 -1.55 -15.66 -9.91
C SER A 326 -1.60 -17.17 -9.62
N CYS A 327 -1.15 -18.02 -10.54
CA CYS A 327 -1.16 -19.47 -10.40
C CYS A 327 0.16 -20.14 -10.84
N ALA A 328 0.43 -21.34 -10.30
CA ALA A 328 1.66 -22.09 -10.57
C ALA A 328 1.85 -22.43 -12.05
N ASP A 329 0.77 -22.70 -12.79
CA ASP A 329 0.84 -22.99 -14.22
C ASP A 329 1.30 -21.77 -15.03
N ALA A 330 0.86 -20.57 -14.65
CA ALA A 330 1.28 -19.32 -15.30
C ALA A 330 2.78 -19.07 -15.07
N TRP A 331 3.28 -19.31 -13.85
CA TRP A 331 4.71 -19.25 -13.55
C TRP A 331 5.51 -20.29 -14.34
N THR A 332 5.03 -21.53 -14.41
CA THR A 332 5.70 -22.61 -15.13
C THR A 332 5.84 -22.30 -16.61
N ARG A 333 4.77 -21.79 -17.24
CA ARG A 333 4.77 -21.40 -18.65
C ARG A 333 5.71 -20.22 -18.91
N LEU A 334 5.62 -19.16 -18.11
CA LEU A 334 6.51 -18.00 -18.24
C LEU A 334 7.98 -18.44 -18.16
N LEU A 335 8.34 -19.16 -17.10
CA LEU A 335 9.72 -19.57 -16.84
C LEU A 335 10.23 -20.60 -17.86
N GLY A 336 9.35 -21.39 -18.49
CA GLY A 336 9.70 -22.32 -19.56
C GLY A 336 9.98 -21.63 -20.90
N ALA A 337 9.43 -20.43 -21.12
CA ALA A 337 9.60 -19.66 -22.35
C ALA A 337 10.78 -18.67 -22.32
N LEU A 338 11.46 -18.52 -21.19
CA LEU A 338 12.58 -17.59 -21.04
C LEU A 338 13.84 -18.12 -21.72
N THR A 339 14.50 -17.22 -22.44
CA THR A 339 15.79 -17.45 -23.11
C THR A 339 16.87 -16.52 -22.54
N PRO A 340 18.17 -16.87 -22.66
CA PRO A 340 19.25 -16.10 -22.04
C PRO A 340 19.28 -14.61 -22.43
N ASP A 341 18.90 -14.26 -23.66
CA ASP A 341 18.83 -12.88 -24.19
C ASP A 341 17.80 -11.99 -23.49
N ARG A 342 16.82 -12.57 -22.79
CA ARG A 342 15.84 -11.81 -22.00
C ARG A 342 16.43 -11.31 -20.68
N TRP A 343 17.52 -11.91 -20.21
CA TRP A 343 18.15 -11.55 -18.94
C TRP A 343 19.14 -10.39 -19.12
N PRO A 344 19.25 -9.48 -18.14
CA PRO A 344 20.13 -8.31 -18.25
C PRO A 344 21.61 -8.64 -18.49
N ASP A 345 22.07 -9.80 -18.04
CA ASP A 345 23.45 -10.29 -18.15
C ASP A 345 23.63 -11.37 -19.23
N GLY A 346 22.57 -11.73 -19.96
CA GLY A 346 22.61 -12.76 -20.99
C GLY A 346 22.73 -14.20 -20.46
N ILE A 347 22.54 -14.44 -19.15
CA ILE A 347 22.64 -15.76 -18.51
C ILE A 347 21.23 -16.22 -18.15
N ASP A 348 20.92 -17.50 -18.39
CA ASP A 348 19.62 -18.05 -17.98
C ASP A 348 19.55 -18.29 -16.47
N HIS A 349 18.79 -17.43 -15.79
CA HIS A 349 18.48 -17.55 -14.36
C HIS A 349 17.07 -18.10 -14.08
N ALA A 350 16.36 -18.62 -15.11
CA ALA A 350 15.02 -19.19 -14.94
C ALA A 350 14.95 -20.32 -13.90
N PRO A 351 15.96 -21.21 -13.76
CA PRO A 351 15.97 -22.22 -12.70
C PRO A 351 15.99 -21.62 -11.28
N ALA A 352 16.77 -20.55 -11.07
CA ALA A 352 16.87 -19.88 -9.77
C ALA A 352 15.55 -19.17 -9.41
N LEU A 353 14.94 -18.48 -10.38
CA LEU A 353 13.65 -17.84 -10.18
C LEU A 353 12.52 -18.87 -9.93
N ARG A 354 12.59 -20.04 -10.57
CA ARG A 354 11.67 -21.15 -10.33
C ARG A 354 11.74 -21.67 -8.91
N ALA A 355 12.95 -21.94 -8.42
CA ALA A 355 13.15 -22.39 -7.04
C ALA A 355 12.59 -21.38 -6.01
N ILE A 356 12.70 -20.09 -6.28
CA ILE A 356 12.10 -19.03 -5.45
C ILE A 356 10.58 -19.14 -5.44
N VAL A 357 9.95 -19.23 -6.62
CA VAL A 357 8.48 -19.32 -6.76
C VAL A 357 7.94 -20.61 -6.13
N ASP A 358 8.61 -21.74 -6.35
CA ASP A 358 8.22 -23.03 -5.78
C ASP A 358 8.29 -23.01 -4.25
N THR A 359 9.35 -22.43 -3.69
CA THR A 359 9.49 -22.28 -2.22
C THR A 359 8.36 -21.43 -1.65
N LEU A 360 8.04 -20.30 -2.30
CA LEU A 360 6.94 -19.42 -1.85
C LEU A 360 5.56 -20.07 -2.02
N SER A 361 5.40 -20.95 -3.01
CA SER A 361 4.16 -21.69 -3.26
C SER A 361 3.88 -22.77 -2.20
N GLY A 362 4.85 -23.11 -1.35
CA GLY A 362 4.65 -23.96 -0.16
C GLY A 362 3.65 -23.41 0.85
N GLY A 363 3.40 -22.09 0.83
CA GLY A 363 2.30 -21.44 1.55
C GLY A 363 2.41 -21.51 3.07
N ILE A 364 1.25 -21.37 3.74
CA ILE A 364 1.12 -21.33 5.20
C ILE A 364 1.76 -22.55 5.92
N PRO A 365 1.63 -23.81 5.44
CA PRO A 365 2.22 -24.97 6.12
C PRO A 365 3.74 -24.92 6.28
N GLN A 366 4.45 -24.21 5.40
CA GLN A 366 5.92 -24.11 5.39
C GLN A 366 6.41 -22.74 5.88
N ALA A 367 5.57 -21.95 6.55
CA ALA A 367 5.87 -20.56 6.93
C ALA A 367 7.20 -20.39 7.71
N GLU A 368 7.55 -21.34 8.59
CA GLU A 368 8.79 -21.27 9.36
C GLU A 368 10.04 -21.45 8.48
N GLU A 369 10.01 -22.42 7.56
CA GLU A 369 11.10 -22.73 6.64
C GLU A 369 11.27 -21.62 5.59
N ILE A 370 10.16 -21.19 4.99
CA ILE A 370 10.13 -20.08 4.03
C ILE A 370 10.67 -18.80 4.70
N GLY A 371 10.22 -18.48 5.92
CA GLY A 371 10.73 -17.34 6.67
C GLY A 371 12.24 -17.38 6.87
N ARG A 372 12.81 -18.54 7.23
CA ARG A 372 14.26 -18.73 7.37
C ARG A 372 15.03 -18.60 6.05
N ALA A 373 14.43 -19.01 4.94
CA ALA A 373 15.07 -18.95 3.63
C ALA A 373 15.16 -17.51 3.07
N PHE A 374 14.11 -16.71 3.27
CA PHE A 374 14.03 -15.36 2.68
C PHE A 374 14.47 -14.24 3.62
N LEU A 375 14.20 -14.34 4.92
CA LEU A 375 14.41 -13.25 5.87
C LEU A 375 15.73 -13.41 6.63
N SER A 376 16.31 -12.28 7.03
CA SER A 376 17.52 -12.22 7.87
C SER A 376 17.44 -11.05 8.86
N GLY A 377 18.32 -11.03 9.85
CA GLY A 377 18.43 -9.92 10.80
C GLY A 377 17.12 -9.62 11.55
N GLY A 378 16.73 -8.34 11.57
CA GLY A 378 15.53 -7.89 12.28
C GLY A 378 14.23 -8.45 11.69
N ALA A 379 14.13 -8.58 10.36
CA ALA A 379 12.94 -9.15 9.70
C ALA A 379 12.69 -10.60 10.12
N LEU A 380 13.74 -11.45 10.18
CA LEU A 380 13.61 -12.84 10.64
C LEU A 380 13.23 -12.92 12.12
N ARG A 381 13.73 -12.00 12.96
CA ARG A 381 13.35 -11.93 14.37
C ARG A 381 11.88 -11.54 14.55
N ILE A 382 11.37 -10.60 13.75
CA ILE A 382 9.95 -10.24 13.73
C ILE A 382 9.11 -11.44 13.29
N TRP A 383 9.51 -12.13 12.22
CA TRP A 383 8.83 -13.32 11.71
C TRP A 383 8.69 -14.42 12.75
N ARG A 384 9.78 -14.76 13.44
CA ARG A 384 9.77 -15.77 14.52
C ARG A 384 8.82 -15.36 15.66
N LYS A 385 8.90 -14.10 16.09
CA LYS A 385 7.98 -13.58 17.13
C LYS A 385 6.52 -13.62 16.69
N ALA A 386 6.24 -13.40 15.41
CA ALA A 386 4.89 -13.44 14.86
C ALA A 386 4.32 -14.86 14.85
N LEU A 387 5.15 -15.86 14.51
CA LEU A 387 4.80 -17.29 14.55
C LEU A 387 4.61 -17.82 15.98
N LEU A 388 5.31 -17.27 16.96
CA LEU A 388 5.08 -17.60 18.39
C LEU A 388 3.79 -16.94 18.91
N ALA A 389 3.45 -15.75 18.42
CA ALA A 389 2.27 -15.01 18.88
C ALA A 389 0.94 -15.56 18.35
N GLY A 390 0.95 -16.37 17.29
CA GLY A 390 -0.28 -16.92 16.70
C GLY A 390 -0.02 -17.91 15.56
N SER A 391 -1.09 -18.44 14.98
CA SER A 391 -0.96 -19.44 13.91
C SER A 391 -0.32 -18.85 12.64
N PRO A 392 0.40 -19.67 11.85
CA PRO A 392 0.95 -19.25 10.56
C PRO A 392 -0.10 -18.66 9.60
N ALA A 393 -1.37 -19.07 9.73
CA ALA A 393 -2.47 -18.58 8.90
C ALA A 393 -2.87 -17.13 9.19
N ALA A 394 -2.54 -16.61 10.38
CA ALA A 394 -2.83 -15.24 10.81
C ALA A 394 -1.55 -14.40 10.92
N ILE A 395 -0.48 -14.80 10.22
CA ILE A 395 0.85 -14.18 10.37
C ILE A 395 0.89 -12.70 9.95
N ASP A 396 0.05 -12.30 8.99
CA ASP A 396 -0.13 -10.90 8.61
C ASP A 396 -0.69 -10.07 9.77
N VAL A 397 -1.72 -10.58 10.46
CA VAL A 397 -2.33 -9.96 11.64
C VAL A 397 -1.37 -9.94 12.83
N THR A 398 -0.63 -11.03 13.08
CA THR A 398 0.31 -11.06 14.21
C THR A 398 1.46 -10.11 13.99
N ILE A 399 2.06 -10.04 12.80
CA ILE A 399 3.08 -9.04 12.44
C ILE A 399 2.55 -7.62 12.65
N ASP A 400 1.32 -7.34 12.22
CA ASP A 400 0.69 -6.03 12.36
C ASP A 400 0.54 -5.57 13.82
N SER A 401 0.34 -6.52 14.74
CA SER A 401 0.23 -6.27 16.18
C SER A 401 1.56 -6.10 16.92
N LEU A 402 2.67 -6.59 16.35
CA LEU A 402 3.98 -6.57 16.99
C LEU A 402 4.53 -5.14 17.11
N ARG A 403 5.24 -4.89 18.22
CA ARG A 403 5.92 -3.63 18.49
C ARG A 403 7.41 -3.83 18.76
N GLN A 404 8.22 -2.85 18.38
CA GLN A 404 9.65 -2.77 18.66
C GLN A 404 10.02 -1.40 19.21
N GLU A 405 11.13 -1.36 19.96
CA GLU A 405 11.61 -0.13 20.57
C GLU A 405 11.90 0.96 19.52
N ASP A 406 11.54 2.20 19.83
CA ASP A 406 11.87 3.35 19.00
C ASP A 406 13.36 3.65 19.11
N ALA A 407 14.02 3.89 17.97
CA ALA A 407 15.44 4.18 17.90
C ALA A 407 15.79 5.59 18.43
N CYS A 408 14.82 6.50 18.49
CA CYS A 408 15.00 7.84 19.04
C CYS A 408 15.33 7.79 20.54
N GLU A 409 16.27 8.59 21.04
CA GLU A 409 16.60 8.62 22.47
C GLU A 409 15.54 9.39 23.26
N ALA A 410 14.92 8.73 24.23
CA ALA A 410 13.76 9.24 24.96
C ALA A 410 14.09 10.44 25.87
N CYS A 411 15.31 10.49 26.42
CA CYS A 411 15.68 11.46 27.44
C CYS A 411 16.07 12.85 26.89
N VAL A 412 16.17 13.00 25.58
CA VAL A 412 16.58 14.25 24.91
C VAL A 412 15.53 14.78 23.92
N SER A 413 14.44 14.04 23.75
CA SER A 413 13.43 14.23 22.69
C SER A 413 12.07 14.59 23.27
N VAL A 414 11.17 15.10 22.42
CA VAL A 414 9.75 15.18 22.78
C VAL A 414 9.22 13.77 22.90
N VAL A 415 8.43 13.47 23.93
CA VAL A 415 7.88 12.12 24.13
C VAL A 415 6.40 12.05 23.80
N TRP A 416 6.01 11.03 23.04
CA TRP A 416 4.63 10.56 22.86
C TRP A 416 4.44 9.29 23.67
N MET A 417 3.49 9.29 24.60
CA MET A 417 3.42 8.26 25.64
C MET A 417 2.02 8.04 26.23
N PRO A 418 1.74 6.88 26.84
CA PRO A 418 0.54 6.69 27.63
C PRO A 418 0.55 7.60 28.87
N ALA A 419 -0.63 8.04 29.29
CA ALA A 419 -0.82 8.87 30.47
C ALA A 419 -0.19 8.27 31.74
N SER A 420 -0.27 6.95 31.90
CA SER A 420 0.33 6.22 33.02
C SER A 420 1.86 6.36 33.07
N ALA A 421 2.53 6.32 31.91
CA ALA A 421 3.98 6.52 31.86
C ALA A 421 4.37 7.98 32.15
N LEU A 422 3.54 8.95 31.76
CA LEU A 422 3.74 10.37 32.09
C LEU A 422 3.50 10.64 33.58
N ALA A 423 2.52 9.98 34.20
CA ALA A 423 2.28 10.07 35.64
C ALA A 423 3.47 9.53 36.47
N ALA A 424 4.14 8.49 35.96
CA ALA A 424 5.36 7.94 36.56
C ALA A 424 6.60 8.81 36.32
N SER A 425 6.73 9.42 35.14
CA SER A 425 7.85 10.28 34.72
C SER A 425 7.31 11.63 34.20
N PRO A 426 7.06 12.60 35.10
CA PRO A 426 6.44 13.88 34.75
C PRO A 426 7.34 14.76 33.87
N ARG A 427 6.72 15.52 32.97
CA ARG A 427 7.36 16.58 32.16
C ARG A 427 6.91 17.97 32.60
N LYS A 428 7.69 18.99 32.21
CA LYS A 428 7.43 20.39 32.57
C LYS A 428 6.27 20.97 31.75
N PHE A 429 6.21 20.62 30.47
CA PHE A 429 5.17 21.01 29.53
C PHE A 429 4.45 19.77 29.02
N VAL A 430 3.14 19.73 29.18
CA VAL A 430 2.33 18.55 28.87
C VAL A 430 1.15 18.94 27.99
N ARG A 431 0.86 18.10 27.00
CA ARG A 431 -0.40 18.15 26.25
C ARG A 431 -1.11 16.81 26.26
N LEU A 432 -2.33 16.79 26.79
CA LEU A 432 -3.18 15.61 26.89
C LEU A 432 -4.18 15.58 25.74
N LEU A 433 -4.22 14.48 25.00
CA LEU A 433 -5.05 14.32 23.81
C LEU A 433 -6.23 13.38 24.07
N GLY A 434 -7.27 13.51 23.24
CA GLY A 434 -8.36 12.54 23.22
C GLY A 434 -9.29 12.60 24.44
N LEU A 435 -9.46 13.78 25.07
CA LEU A 435 -10.38 13.98 26.19
C LEU A 435 -11.86 13.97 25.73
N THR A 436 -12.31 12.81 25.28
CA THR A 436 -13.68 12.52 24.85
C THR A 436 -14.43 11.65 25.87
N SER A 437 -15.75 11.55 25.74
CA SER A 437 -16.61 10.77 26.65
C SER A 437 -16.31 9.26 26.66
N THR A 438 -15.67 8.75 25.61
CA THR A 438 -15.35 7.32 25.45
C THR A 438 -13.85 7.05 25.42
N GLY A 439 -13.02 8.07 25.17
CA GLY A 439 -11.57 7.95 25.06
C GLY A 439 -10.83 8.11 26.39
N TRP A 440 -11.29 9.00 27.28
CA TRP A 440 -10.64 9.21 28.58
C TRP A 440 -11.64 9.72 29.63
N PRO A 441 -11.84 9.02 30.76
CA PRO A 441 -11.27 7.72 31.09
C PRO A 441 -11.84 6.61 30.22
N ARG A 442 -11.02 5.59 29.97
CA ARG A 442 -11.41 4.37 29.28
C ARG A 442 -12.46 3.63 30.09
N ARG A 443 -13.30 2.86 29.40
CA ARG A 443 -14.35 2.04 30.03
C ARG A 443 -13.76 0.75 30.56
N ILE A 444 -14.33 0.26 31.65
CA ILE A 444 -14.05 -1.08 32.17
C ILE A 444 -14.56 -2.09 31.15
N SER A 445 -13.72 -3.08 30.84
CA SER A 445 -14.11 -4.30 30.15
C SER A 445 -14.14 -5.42 31.18
N GLU A 446 -15.15 -6.29 31.13
CA GLU A 446 -15.11 -7.55 31.87
C GLU A 446 -13.98 -8.43 31.34
N ASP A 447 -13.51 -9.35 32.19
CA ASP A 447 -12.55 -10.36 31.79
C ASP A 447 -13.23 -11.42 30.90
N PRO A 448 -12.60 -11.81 29.77
CA PRO A 448 -13.22 -12.73 28.82
C PRO A 448 -13.42 -14.15 29.38
N LEU A 449 -12.58 -14.58 30.33
CA LEU A 449 -12.64 -15.93 30.90
C LEU A 449 -13.29 -15.94 32.29
N LEU A 450 -12.91 -14.98 33.15
CA LEU A 450 -13.43 -14.83 34.51
C LEU A 450 -14.33 -13.59 34.64
N SER A 451 -15.53 -13.67 34.06
CA SER A 451 -16.51 -12.59 34.08
C SER A 451 -16.96 -12.20 35.50
N ASP A 452 -17.60 -11.03 35.64
CA ASP A 452 -17.92 -10.41 36.95
C ASP A 452 -18.77 -11.30 37.88
N HIS A 453 -19.65 -12.14 37.31
CA HIS A 453 -20.49 -13.08 38.05
C HIS A 453 -19.72 -14.28 38.63
N ILE A 454 -18.49 -14.53 38.18
CA ILE A 454 -17.62 -15.64 38.62
C ILE A 454 -16.64 -15.12 39.67
N VAL A 455 -15.92 -14.05 39.33
CA VAL A 455 -15.05 -13.31 40.24
C VAL A 455 -15.40 -11.84 40.09
N PRO A 456 -15.80 -11.14 41.17
CA PRO A 456 -16.10 -9.72 41.10
C PRO A 456 -14.94 -8.95 40.48
N THR A 457 -15.25 -8.03 39.56
CA THR A 457 -14.23 -7.26 38.82
C THR A 457 -13.35 -6.45 39.76
N SER A 458 -13.90 -5.96 40.87
CA SER A 458 -13.14 -5.23 41.91
C SER A 458 -12.14 -6.11 42.66
N GLU A 459 -12.34 -7.43 42.67
CA GLU A 459 -11.43 -8.40 43.25
C GLU A 459 -10.37 -8.84 42.23
N LEU A 460 -10.77 -9.10 40.98
CA LEU A 460 -9.87 -9.53 39.91
C LEU A 460 -8.98 -8.39 39.37
N ASP A 461 -9.46 -7.15 39.43
CA ASP A 461 -8.72 -5.96 39.02
C ASP A 461 -8.70 -4.92 40.15
N SER A 462 -7.64 -4.99 40.97
CA SER A 462 -7.44 -4.09 42.13
C SER A 462 -7.30 -2.61 41.77
N LEU A 463 -7.04 -2.27 40.50
CA LEU A 463 -7.01 -0.89 40.02
C LEU A 463 -7.62 -0.83 38.61
N PRO A 464 -8.96 -0.83 38.49
CA PRO A 464 -9.64 -0.82 37.20
C PRO A 464 -9.19 0.33 36.31
N VAL A 465 -9.13 0.09 35.00
CA VAL A 465 -8.60 1.05 34.01
C VAL A 465 -9.22 2.45 34.13
N THR A 466 -10.52 2.56 34.41
CA THR A 466 -11.19 3.86 34.59
C THR A 466 -10.68 4.62 35.81
N ALA A 467 -10.39 3.90 36.92
CA ALA A 467 -9.85 4.49 38.13
C ALA A 467 -8.37 4.87 37.95
N ALA A 468 -7.59 4.01 37.27
CA ALA A 468 -6.22 4.31 36.88
C ALA A 468 -6.14 5.58 36.02
N ASP A 469 -6.97 5.69 34.98
CA ASP A 469 -6.99 6.85 34.07
C ASP A 469 -7.33 8.18 34.77
N ARG A 470 -8.23 8.15 35.77
CA ARG A 470 -8.57 9.31 36.59
C ARG A 470 -7.40 9.71 37.48
N ARG A 471 -6.78 8.72 38.12
CA ARG A 471 -5.62 8.91 38.99
C ARG A 471 -4.41 9.44 38.23
N ASP A 472 -4.16 8.93 37.03
CA ASP A 472 -3.09 9.39 36.15
C ASP A 472 -3.33 10.85 35.75
N PHE A 473 -4.56 11.19 35.35
CA PHE A 473 -4.95 12.55 35.02
C PHE A 473 -4.70 13.53 36.19
N GLU A 474 -5.16 13.19 37.40
CA GLU A 474 -4.93 14.00 38.60
C GLU A 474 -3.43 14.11 38.93
N THR A 475 -2.69 13.01 38.83
CA THR A 475 -1.25 12.98 39.06
C THR A 475 -0.50 13.89 38.09
N ILE A 476 -0.87 13.87 36.81
CA ILE A 476 -0.25 14.73 35.79
C ILE A 476 -0.47 16.20 36.12
N LEU A 477 -1.70 16.59 36.52
CA LEU A 477 -2.00 17.99 36.91
C LEU A 477 -1.18 18.43 38.13
N CYS A 478 -1.02 17.56 39.13
CA CYS A 478 -0.29 17.88 40.36
C CYS A 478 1.24 17.81 40.22
N THR A 479 1.77 17.14 39.19
CA THR A 479 3.22 16.94 38.99
C THR A 479 3.81 17.80 37.88
N THR A 480 3.00 18.26 36.92
CA THR A 480 3.48 19.13 35.83
C THR A 480 3.83 20.51 36.37
N ALA A 481 5.05 20.98 36.09
CA ALA A 481 5.58 22.19 36.72
C ALA A 481 5.21 23.51 36.00
N ALA A 482 4.94 23.51 34.69
CA ALA A 482 4.71 24.75 33.93
C ALA A 482 3.32 24.80 33.27
N GLN A 483 3.02 23.94 32.29
CA GLN A 483 1.79 24.05 31.50
C GLN A 483 1.18 22.67 31.21
N VAL A 484 -0.16 22.58 31.31
CA VAL A 484 -0.96 21.45 30.83
C VAL A 484 -1.99 21.93 29.81
N VAL A 485 -1.93 21.41 28.59
CA VAL A 485 -2.92 21.65 27.54
C VAL A 485 -3.87 20.45 27.44
N LEU A 486 -5.14 20.66 27.77
CA LEU A 486 -6.22 19.69 27.70
C LEU A 486 -6.88 19.75 26.31
N SER A 487 -6.61 18.77 25.47
CA SER A 487 -7.08 18.74 24.09
C SER A 487 -8.15 17.67 23.86
N ARG A 488 -9.11 18.00 22.98
CA ARG A 488 -10.12 17.06 22.51
C ARG A 488 -10.48 17.24 21.04
N PRO A 489 -10.83 16.15 20.33
CA PRO A 489 -11.41 16.23 19.01
C PRO A 489 -12.93 16.51 19.10
N ARG A 490 -13.50 17.13 18.07
CA ARG A 490 -14.96 17.32 17.93
C ARG A 490 -15.62 16.18 17.19
N ARG A 491 -14.92 15.58 16.23
CA ARG A 491 -15.41 14.51 15.38
C ARG A 491 -14.41 13.36 15.27
N ASP A 492 -14.89 12.16 14.98
CA ASP A 492 -14.04 11.02 14.62
C ASP A 492 -13.59 11.09 13.14
N GLY A 493 -12.92 10.04 12.67
CA GLY A 493 -12.44 9.93 11.29
C GLY A 493 -13.55 9.90 10.24
N GLU A 494 -14.75 9.42 10.60
CA GLU A 494 -15.94 9.39 9.74
C GLU A 494 -16.76 10.69 9.83
N GLY A 495 -16.37 11.61 10.71
CA GLY A 495 -17.06 12.87 10.92
C GLY A 495 -18.21 12.81 11.92
N ARG A 496 -18.41 11.75 12.70
CA ARG A 496 -19.43 11.69 13.77
C ARG A 496 -19.03 12.55 14.96
N LEU A 497 -20.00 13.14 15.67
CA LEU A 497 -19.73 14.01 16.81
C LEU A 497 -19.25 13.21 18.03
N LEU A 498 -18.19 13.71 18.69
CA LEU A 498 -17.62 13.13 19.90
C LEU A 498 -18.01 13.92 21.16
N GLY A 499 -18.50 13.18 22.17
CA GLY A 499 -18.86 13.73 23.48
C GLY A 499 -17.65 14.22 24.28
N LYS A 500 -17.88 15.13 25.25
CA LYS A 500 -16.80 15.67 26.11
C LYS A 500 -16.41 14.63 27.18
N SER A 501 -15.12 14.53 27.51
CA SER A 501 -14.70 13.77 28.68
C SER A 501 -15.31 14.32 29.98
N PRO A 502 -15.67 13.46 30.95
CA PRO A 502 -16.05 13.89 32.29
C PRO A 502 -14.89 14.56 33.07
N LEU A 503 -13.63 14.35 32.67
CA LEU A 503 -12.44 14.95 33.32
C LEU A 503 -12.29 16.45 33.03
N LEU A 504 -13.02 16.96 32.04
CA LEU A 504 -13.05 18.39 31.72
C LEU A 504 -13.98 19.18 32.66
N ARG A 505 -14.68 18.53 33.60
CA ARG A 505 -15.48 19.23 34.61
C ARG A 505 -14.56 20.01 35.56
N GLY A 506 -14.89 21.27 35.81
CA GLY A 506 -14.07 22.16 36.63
C GLY A 506 -12.81 22.71 35.94
N GLN A 507 -12.57 22.33 34.68
CA GLN A 507 -11.45 22.83 33.87
C GLN A 507 -11.86 24.05 33.03
N PRO A 508 -10.89 24.84 32.53
CA PRO A 508 -11.16 25.99 31.67
C PRO A 508 -11.99 25.63 30.43
N VAL A 509 -12.76 26.61 29.93
CA VAL A 509 -13.54 26.43 28.71
C VAL A 509 -12.61 26.24 27.51
N ALA A 510 -12.84 25.17 26.74
CA ALA A 510 -11.99 24.86 25.60
C ALA A 510 -12.06 25.92 24.50
N ARG A 511 -10.91 26.49 24.15
CA ARG A 511 -10.76 27.38 22.99
C ARG A 511 -10.98 26.59 21.69
N TYR A 512 -11.85 27.10 20.84
CA TYR A 512 -12.15 26.48 19.55
C TYR A 512 -11.02 26.74 18.55
N VAL A 513 -10.37 25.66 18.08
CA VAL A 513 -9.36 25.73 17.01
C VAL A 513 -9.99 25.34 15.68
N ARG A 514 -9.93 26.27 14.71
CA ARG A 514 -10.38 26.07 13.33
C ARG A 514 -9.32 25.31 12.55
N ARG A 515 -9.71 24.35 11.70
CA ARG A 515 -8.75 23.58 10.87
C ARG A 515 -7.96 24.48 9.90
N ASN A 516 -8.58 25.56 9.43
CA ASN A 516 -7.96 26.55 8.55
C ASN A 516 -7.36 27.74 9.30
N CYS A 517 -7.12 27.63 10.62
CA CYS A 517 -6.39 28.67 11.32
C CYS A 517 -4.96 28.75 10.79
N ARG A 518 -4.44 29.98 10.66
CA ARG A 518 -3.04 30.20 10.34
C ARG A 518 -2.24 30.02 11.62
N PRO A 519 -1.34 29.03 11.71
CA PRO A 519 -0.56 28.82 12.92
C PRO A 519 0.55 29.87 13.03
N ALA A 520 0.83 30.31 14.25
CA ALA A 520 2.00 31.13 14.55
C ALA A 520 3.29 30.35 14.24
N HIS A 521 3.34 29.09 14.68
CA HIS A 521 4.37 28.11 14.34
C HIS A 521 3.73 26.92 13.62
N ALA A 522 4.07 26.75 12.33
CA ALA A 522 3.69 25.56 11.58
C ALA A 522 4.55 24.36 12.01
N MET A 523 3.98 23.15 12.04
CA MET A 523 4.73 21.95 12.44
C MET A 523 5.82 21.55 11.42
N SER A 524 5.58 21.83 10.14
CA SER A 524 6.44 21.49 9.00
C SER A 524 6.37 22.55 7.91
N GLU A 525 7.21 22.42 6.88
CA GLU A 525 7.09 23.26 5.69
C GLU A 525 5.77 23.02 4.95
N THR A 526 5.37 21.76 4.78
CA THR A 526 4.10 21.38 4.16
C THR A 526 2.93 22.05 4.88
N ASP A 527 2.91 21.97 6.22
CA ASP A 527 1.91 22.61 7.07
C ASP A 527 1.91 24.14 6.92
N ARG A 528 3.10 24.76 6.82
CA ARG A 528 3.27 26.20 6.60
C ARG A 528 2.65 26.62 5.26
N LEU A 529 2.97 25.91 4.18
CA LEU A 529 2.48 26.22 2.84
C LEU A 529 0.96 26.04 2.76
N VAL A 530 0.39 24.99 3.35
CA VAL A 530 -1.06 24.77 3.40
C VAL A 530 -1.77 25.86 4.20
N ALA A 531 -1.20 26.29 5.32
CA ALA A 531 -1.85 27.25 6.21
C ALA A 531 -1.61 28.72 5.82
N ARG A 532 -0.58 29.03 5.04
CA ARG A 532 -0.19 30.40 4.66
C ARG A 532 -0.23 30.59 3.14
N PRO A 533 -1.36 31.08 2.59
CA PRO A 533 -1.52 31.27 1.15
C PRO A 533 -0.48 32.19 0.50
N VAL A 534 0.05 33.18 1.24
CA VAL A 534 1.10 34.08 0.72
C VAL A 534 2.40 33.32 0.51
N ASP A 535 2.80 32.51 1.50
CA ASP A 535 3.99 31.66 1.42
C ASP A 535 3.87 30.65 0.28
N PHE A 536 2.71 29.98 0.16
CA PHE A 536 2.43 29.09 -0.95
C PHE A 536 2.47 29.82 -2.29
N GLY A 537 1.83 30.99 -2.40
CA GLY A 537 1.81 31.79 -3.62
C GLY A 537 3.19 32.28 -4.07
N ALA A 538 4.17 32.38 -3.18
CA ALA A 538 5.55 32.73 -3.52
C ALA A 538 6.39 31.51 -3.97
N PHE A 539 5.89 30.28 -3.78
CA PHE A 539 6.59 29.06 -4.17
C PHE A 539 6.58 28.91 -5.70
N ALA A 540 7.75 28.62 -6.29
CA ALA A 540 7.91 28.57 -7.75
C ALA A 540 6.90 27.64 -8.44
N GLN A 541 6.64 26.47 -7.85
CA GLN A 541 5.67 25.51 -8.37
C GLN A 541 4.22 26.04 -8.29
N ALA A 542 3.87 26.78 -7.24
CA ALA A 542 2.55 27.39 -7.10
C ALA A 542 2.35 28.54 -8.09
N LEU A 543 3.39 29.36 -8.33
CA LEU A 543 3.37 30.38 -9.37
C LEU A 543 3.18 29.75 -10.75
N SER A 544 3.92 28.69 -11.06
CA SER A 544 3.77 27.95 -12.31
C SER A 544 2.38 27.33 -12.46
N ALA A 545 1.86 26.68 -11.42
CA ALA A 545 0.53 26.07 -11.44
C ALA A 545 -0.58 27.14 -11.58
N THR A 546 -0.42 28.28 -10.91
CA THR A 546 -1.36 29.40 -11.01
C THR A 546 -1.33 30.02 -12.41
N ALA A 547 -0.15 30.24 -12.98
CA ALA A 547 0.00 30.73 -14.36
C ALA A 547 -0.64 29.77 -15.36
N CYS A 548 -0.35 28.47 -15.24
CA CYS A 548 -0.95 27.42 -16.07
C CYS A 548 -2.49 27.39 -15.95
N TRP A 549 -3.01 27.41 -14.71
CA TRP A 549 -4.46 27.48 -14.47
C TRP A 549 -5.10 28.72 -15.09
N GLN A 550 -4.49 29.90 -14.92
CA GLN A 550 -4.98 31.15 -15.52
C GLN A 550 -4.98 31.08 -17.04
N ASP A 551 -3.91 30.56 -17.63
CA ASP A 551 -3.77 30.41 -19.07
C ASP A 551 -4.82 29.46 -19.64
N TRP A 552 -5.14 28.35 -18.95
CA TRP A 552 -6.23 27.44 -19.33
C TRP A 552 -7.62 28.09 -19.32
N GLN A 553 -7.83 29.19 -18.59
CA GLN A 553 -9.09 29.94 -18.62
C GLN A 553 -9.16 30.95 -19.78
N ARG A 554 -8.05 31.25 -20.45
CA ARG A 554 -8.01 32.25 -21.53
C ARG A 554 -8.50 31.65 -22.85
N PRO A 555 -9.37 32.35 -23.61
CA PRO A 555 -9.78 31.96 -24.96
C PRO A 555 -8.69 32.36 -25.98
N THR A 556 -7.47 31.88 -25.79
CA THR A 556 -6.31 32.07 -26.70
C THR A 556 -5.35 30.91 -26.47
N VAL A 557 -4.53 30.57 -27.47
CA VAL A 557 -3.43 29.61 -27.28
C VAL A 557 -2.28 30.30 -26.53
N THR A 558 -1.74 29.62 -25.53
CA THR A 558 -0.66 30.05 -24.65
C THR A 558 0.47 29.01 -24.65
N ALA A 559 1.57 29.31 -23.96
CA ALA A 559 2.67 28.36 -23.79
C ALA A 559 2.24 27.06 -23.08
N HIS A 560 1.20 27.10 -22.24
CA HIS A 560 0.69 25.95 -21.49
C HIS A 560 -0.28 25.06 -22.28
N ASP A 561 -0.56 25.39 -23.55
CA ASP A 561 -1.50 24.64 -24.40
C ASP A 561 -0.77 23.77 -25.45
N GLY A 562 0.54 23.58 -25.31
CA GLY A 562 1.34 22.71 -26.21
C GLY A 562 2.18 23.46 -27.26
N LEU A 563 2.49 24.74 -27.02
CA LEU A 563 3.49 25.45 -27.83
C LEU A 563 4.90 25.09 -27.36
N VAL A 564 5.70 24.53 -28.27
CA VAL A 564 7.11 24.20 -28.05
C VAL A 564 7.99 24.96 -29.04
N ARG A 565 9.30 24.93 -28.81
CA ARG A 565 10.27 25.48 -29.77
C ARG A 565 10.14 24.74 -31.11
N GLY A 566 10.11 25.48 -32.23
CA GLY A 566 10.21 24.87 -33.55
C GLY A 566 11.46 24.02 -33.71
N ASP A 567 11.37 22.96 -34.52
CA ASP A 567 12.44 21.97 -34.74
C ASP A 567 13.00 21.40 -33.44
N HIS A 568 12.12 21.08 -32.49
CA HIS A 568 12.51 20.44 -31.25
C HIS A 568 13.04 19.01 -31.53
N PRO A 569 14.23 18.60 -31.06
CA PRO A 569 14.82 17.30 -31.38
C PRO A 569 13.93 16.11 -31.04
N ALA A 570 13.21 16.16 -29.91
CA ALA A 570 12.28 15.10 -29.52
C ALA A 570 11.07 14.98 -30.47
N VAL A 571 10.59 16.10 -31.03
CA VAL A 571 9.50 16.12 -32.01
C VAL A 571 10.00 15.58 -33.36
N LEU A 572 11.21 15.98 -33.78
CA LEU A 572 11.86 15.46 -34.98
C LEU A 572 12.01 13.94 -34.90
N ALA A 573 12.56 13.43 -33.80
CA ALA A 573 12.69 11.99 -33.58
C ALA A 573 11.32 11.27 -33.58
N ALA A 574 10.29 11.89 -32.99
CA ALA A 574 8.94 11.33 -32.99
C ALA A 574 8.32 11.26 -34.40
N LEU A 575 8.59 12.25 -35.26
CA LEU A 575 8.12 12.32 -36.66
C LEU A 575 8.92 11.39 -37.60
N GLU A 576 10.23 11.22 -37.38
CA GLU A 576 11.11 10.35 -38.17
C GLU A 576 10.89 8.85 -37.91
N ARG A 577 10.29 8.50 -36.76
CA ARG A 577 9.89 7.12 -36.47
C ARG A 577 8.95 6.60 -37.55
N ARG A 578 8.99 5.29 -37.79
CA ARG A 578 7.94 4.60 -38.57
C ARG A 578 6.60 4.73 -37.87
N GLN A 579 5.61 5.24 -38.59
CA GLN A 579 4.29 5.54 -38.06
C GLN A 579 3.31 4.39 -38.35
N SER A 580 2.39 4.16 -37.43
CA SER A 580 1.20 3.33 -37.63
C SER A 580 -0.03 4.20 -37.92
N ALA A 581 -1.11 3.59 -38.40
CA ALA A 581 -2.42 4.24 -38.53
C ALA A 581 -2.86 4.95 -37.25
N SER A 582 -2.74 4.27 -36.10
CA SER A 582 -3.08 4.84 -34.79
C SER A 582 -2.22 6.05 -34.42
N SER A 583 -0.91 6.01 -34.72
CA SER A 583 -0.02 7.14 -34.43
C SER A 583 -0.29 8.34 -35.34
N LEU A 584 -0.62 8.13 -36.62
CA LEU A 584 -0.97 9.22 -37.54
C LEU A 584 -2.35 9.79 -37.23
N ALA A 585 -3.33 8.96 -36.86
CA ALA A 585 -4.63 9.42 -36.39
C ALA A 585 -4.46 10.27 -35.12
N LYS A 586 -3.59 9.85 -34.19
CA LYS A 586 -3.24 10.64 -33.01
C LYS A 586 -2.57 11.96 -33.41
N LEU A 587 -1.64 11.96 -34.36
CA LEU A 587 -1.02 13.20 -34.87
C LEU A 587 -2.06 14.17 -35.44
N LEU A 588 -3.01 13.69 -36.24
CA LEU A 588 -4.02 14.52 -36.90
C LEU A 588 -5.09 15.03 -35.93
N ARG A 589 -5.52 14.22 -34.96
CA ARG A 589 -6.69 14.51 -34.11
C ARG A 589 -6.35 14.90 -32.68
N ASN A 590 -5.13 14.61 -32.23
CA ASN A 590 -4.61 14.94 -30.90
C ASN A 590 -3.07 15.19 -30.97
N PRO A 591 -2.61 16.25 -31.66
CA PRO A 591 -1.17 16.55 -31.80
C PRO A 591 -0.44 16.65 -30.45
N LEU A 592 -1.11 17.19 -29.42
CA LEU A 592 -0.62 17.25 -28.05
C LEU A 592 -0.34 15.84 -27.50
N GLY A 593 -1.32 14.94 -27.59
CA GLY A 593 -1.22 13.55 -27.15
C GLY A 593 -0.21 12.74 -27.96
N PHE A 594 -0.08 13.01 -29.27
CA PHE A 594 1.00 12.43 -30.09
C PHE A 594 2.37 12.81 -29.54
N THR A 595 2.55 14.09 -29.20
CA THR A 595 3.82 14.59 -28.63
C THR A 595 4.08 13.98 -27.26
N TRP A 596 3.07 13.90 -26.39
CA TRP A 596 3.20 13.25 -25.10
C TRP A 596 3.59 11.77 -25.22
N THR A 597 2.95 11.02 -26.10
CA THR A 597 3.23 9.58 -26.26
C THR A 597 4.58 9.34 -26.92
N TYR A 598 4.88 10.00 -28.04
CA TYR A 598 6.00 9.63 -28.89
C TYR A 598 7.25 10.51 -28.73
N ALA A 599 7.10 11.75 -28.25
CA ALA A 599 8.24 12.62 -27.95
C ALA A 599 8.63 12.57 -26.46
N LEU A 600 7.65 12.51 -25.54
CA LEU A 600 7.92 12.44 -24.09
C LEU A 600 7.91 11.01 -23.51
N GLY A 601 7.40 10.03 -24.24
CA GLY A 601 7.33 8.64 -23.79
C GLY A 601 6.27 8.37 -22.73
N ILE A 602 5.26 9.24 -22.60
CA ILE A 602 4.17 9.08 -21.62
C ILE A 602 3.23 7.98 -22.11
N ARG A 603 2.94 7.00 -21.25
CA ARG A 603 2.01 5.91 -21.51
C ARG A 603 1.02 5.78 -20.37
N ALA A 604 -0.23 5.46 -20.70
CA ALA A 604 -1.19 5.03 -19.69
C ALA A 604 -0.66 3.74 -19.02
N PRO A 605 -0.81 3.58 -17.70
CA PRO A 605 -0.55 2.30 -17.06
C PRO A 605 -1.55 1.27 -17.61
N GLU A 606 -1.05 0.14 -18.11
CA GLU A 606 -1.91 -0.98 -18.48
C GLU A 606 -2.36 -1.67 -17.17
N SER A 607 -3.67 -1.81 -16.97
CA SER A 607 -4.19 -2.49 -15.78
C SER A 607 -3.87 -3.98 -15.86
N ALA A 608 -2.85 -4.40 -15.11
CA ALA A 608 -2.43 -5.80 -14.96
C ALA A 608 -3.36 -6.63 -14.05
N GLU A 609 -4.53 -6.11 -13.67
CA GLU A 609 -5.52 -6.87 -12.92
C GLU A 609 -6.19 -7.88 -13.85
N GLU A 610 -6.55 -9.06 -13.32
CA GLU A 610 -7.36 -10.06 -14.03
C GLU A 610 -8.70 -9.42 -14.41
N ALA A 611 -8.76 -8.81 -15.60
CA ALA A 611 -9.97 -8.20 -16.08
C ALA A 611 -11.05 -9.27 -16.20
N LEU A 612 -12.17 -9.07 -15.51
CA LEU A 612 -13.32 -9.98 -15.56
C LEU A 612 -13.85 -10.15 -17.00
N VAL A 613 -13.60 -9.17 -17.88
CA VAL A 613 -13.97 -9.15 -19.30
C VAL A 613 -12.81 -8.53 -20.08
N LEU A 614 -12.54 -9.03 -21.29
CA LEU A 614 -11.59 -8.38 -22.21
C LEU A 614 -12.06 -6.98 -22.58
N ASP A 615 -11.13 -6.03 -22.67
CA ASP A 615 -11.46 -4.74 -23.25
C ASP A 615 -11.69 -4.83 -24.78
N ALA A 616 -12.12 -3.74 -25.39
CA ALA A 616 -12.41 -3.71 -26.83
C ALA A 616 -11.17 -3.99 -27.70
N ARG A 617 -9.97 -3.60 -27.23
CA ARG A 617 -8.71 -3.80 -27.95
C ARG A 617 -8.30 -5.27 -27.91
N GLN A 618 -8.31 -5.89 -26.74
CA GLN A 618 -8.03 -7.31 -26.57
C GLN A 618 -9.03 -8.17 -27.34
N SER A 619 -10.32 -7.81 -27.29
CA SER A 619 -11.35 -8.49 -28.08
C SER A 619 -11.08 -8.41 -29.59
N GLY A 620 -10.59 -7.26 -30.06
CA GLY A 620 -10.11 -7.09 -31.43
C GLY A 620 -8.96 -8.04 -31.74
N ILE A 621 -7.88 -8.02 -30.96
CA ILE A 621 -6.70 -8.88 -31.19
C ILE A 621 -7.10 -10.36 -31.27
N LEU A 622 -8.00 -10.83 -30.40
CA LEU A 622 -8.53 -12.19 -30.43
C LEU A 622 -9.24 -12.53 -31.76
N LEU A 623 -10.04 -11.61 -32.27
CA LEU A 623 -10.73 -11.76 -33.57
C LEU A 623 -9.72 -11.85 -34.71
N HIS A 624 -8.76 -10.92 -34.75
CA HIS A 624 -7.71 -10.86 -35.78
C HIS A 624 -6.86 -12.13 -35.80
N ASP A 625 -6.39 -12.59 -34.63
CA ASP A 625 -5.63 -13.83 -34.49
C ASP A 625 -6.42 -15.06 -35.01
N THR A 626 -7.73 -15.10 -34.74
CA THR A 626 -8.61 -16.20 -35.16
C THR A 626 -8.81 -16.20 -36.67
N LEU A 627 -9.04 -15.01 -37.26
CA LEU A 627 -9.19 -14.83 -38.71
C LEU A 627 -7.91 -15.20 -39.47
N ASP A 628 -6.76 -14.76 -38.96
CA ASP A 628 -5.44 -15.04 -39.52
C ASP A 628 -5.18 -16.54 -39.64
N HIS A 629 -5.45 -17.29 -38.56
CA HIS A 629 -5.29 -18.74 -38.59
C HIS A 629 -6.29 -19.43 -39.52
N ALA A 630 -7.56 -19.01 -39.51
CA ALA A 630 -8.60 -19.63 -40.33
C ALA A 630 -8.35 -19.45 -41.83
N VAL A 631 -7.97 -18.24 -42.28
CA VAL A 631 -7.72 -17.97 -43.70
C VAL A 631 -6.51 -18.77 -44.20
N ARG A 632 -5.45 -18.92 -43.41
CA ARG A 632 -4.29 -19.73 -43.81
C ARG A 632 -4.63 -21.21 -44.02
N LEU A 633 -5.46 -21.78 -43.15
CA LEU A 633 -5.92 -23.16 -43.34
C LEU A 633 -6.69 -23.29 -44.65
N LEU A 634 -7.62 -22.35 -44.93
CA LEU A 634 -8.44 -22.38 -46.14
C LEU A 634 -7.61 -22.18 -47.42
N GLU A 635 -6.61 -21.30 -47.41
CA GLU A 635 -5.70 -21.11 -48.54
C GLU A 635 -4.81 -22.35 -48.79
N GLY A 636 -4.43 -23.08 -47.73
CA GLY A 636 -3.78 -24.38 -47.86
C GLY A 636 -4.67 -25.48 -48.44
N GLU A 637 -6.00 -25.33 -48.32
CA GLU A 637 -7.02 -26.33 -48.71
C GLU A 637 -7.83 -25.93 -49.96
N GLY A 638 -7.24 -25.12 -50.85
CA GLY A 638 -7.83 -24.81 -52.16
C GLY A 638 -8.34 -23.36 -52.33
N GLY A 639 -8.09 -22.50 -51.36
CA GLY A 639 -8.35 -21.05 -51.44
C GLY A 639 -9.63 -20.62 -50.73
N LEU A 640 -9.60 -19.49 -50.03
CA LEU A 640 -10.75 -18.92 -49.33
C LEU A 640 -11.93 -18.66 -50.29
N ALA A 641 -11.66 -18.14 -51.48
CA ALA A 641 -12.68 -17.82 -52.48
C ALA A 641 -13.46 -19.04 -53.00
N ARG A 642 -12.91 -20.26 -52.84
CA ARG A 642 -13.54 -21.52 -53.29
C ARG A 642 -14.05 -22.38 -52.11
N ALA A 643 -13.82 -21.93 -50.88
CA ALA A 643 -14.18 -22.67 -49.68
C ALA A 643 -15.71 -22.72 -49.49
N ARG A 644 -16.21 -23.91 -49.12
CA ARG A 644 -17.62 -24.09 -48.77
C ARG A 644 -17.89 -23.60 -47.33
N PRO A 645 -19.14 -23.22 -47.00
CA PRO A 645 -19.48 -22.75 -45.66
C PRO A 645 -19.08 -23.69 -44.51
N ASP A 646 -19.16 -25.01 -44.70
CA ASP A 646 -18.74 -26.02 -43.73
C ASP A 646 -17.22 -26.01 -43.49
N GLN A 647 -16.43 -25.77 -44.54
CA GLN A 647 -14.97 -25.67 -44.43
C GLN A 647 -14.56 -24.40 -43.67
N VAL A 648 -15.25 -23.28 -43.91
CA VAL A 648 -15.00 -22.01 -43.20
C VAL A 648 -15.25 -22.16 -41.70
N VAL A 649 -16.36 -22.80 -41.31
CA VAL A 649 -16.67 -23.07 -39.89
C VAL A 649 -15.59 -23.94 -39.25
N ALA A 650 -15.18 -25.03 -39.92
CA ALA A 650 -14.14 -25.92 -39.41
C ALA A 650 -12.79 -25.20 -39.21
N ALA A 651 -12.40 -24.35 -40.16
CA ALA A 651 -11.17 -23.56 -40.07
C ALA A 651 -11.17 -22.55 -38.92
N ILE A 652 -12.32 -21.91 -38.65
CA ILE A 652 -12.48 -20.97 -37.52
C ILE A 652 -12.40 -21.72 -36.18
N GLU A 653 -13.05 -22.87 -36.03
CA GLU A 653 -12.96 -23.67 -34.80
C GLU A 653 -11.51 -24.12 -34.51
N ALA A 654 -10.80 -24.59 -35.54
CA ALA A 654 -9.39 -24.95 -35.42
C ALA A 654 -8.50 -23.73 -35.06
N GLY A 655 -8.77 -22.58 -35.68
CA GLY A 655 -8.07 -21.33 -35.38
C GLY A 655 -8.30 -20.85 -33.96
N ALA A 656 -9.55 -20.79 -33.51
CA ALA A 656 -9.93 -20.36 -32.17
C ALA A 656 -9.31 -21.25 -31.08
N ALA A 657 -9.26 -22.58 -31.30
CA ALA A 657 -8.60 -23.52 -30.38
C ALA A 657 -7.10 -23.22 -30.24
N THR A 658 -6.41 -22.96 -31.36
CA THR A 658 -4.97 -22.66 -31.39
C THR A 658 -4.66 -21.31 -30.73
N VAL A 659 -5.45 -20.27 -31.04
CA VAL A 659 -5.30 -18.93 -30.44
C VAL A 659 -5.57 -18.97 -28.94
N THR A 660 -6.58 -19.73 -28.50
CA THR A 660 -6.89 -19.93 -27.08
C THR A 660 -5.72 -20.52 -26.32
N ALA A 661 -5.10 -21.58 -26.85
CA ALA A 661 -3.94 -22.21 -26.22
C ALA A 661 -2.77 -21.23 -26.09
N ARG A 662 -2.53 -20.39 -27.10
CA ARG A 662 -1.51 -19.34 -27.07
C ARG A 662 -1.82 -18.24 -26.06
N TRP A 663 -3.06 -17.75 -26.02
CA TRP A 663 -3.50 -16.69 -25.11
C TRP A 663 -3.39 -17.12 -23.65
N GLN A 664 -3.85 -18.34 -23.33
CA GLN A 664 -3.71 -18.91 -21.98
C GLN A 664 -2.23 -19.11 -21.58
N ALA A 665 -1.34 -19.26 -22.56
CA ALA A 665 0.09 -19.37 -22.32
C ALA A 665 0.79 -18.01 -22.08
N GLY A 666 0.36 -16.95 -22.77
CA GLY A 666 1.08 -15.67 -22.82
C GLY A 666 0.48 -14.51 -22.02
N GLN A 667 -0.79 -14.59 -21.60
CA GLN A 667 -1.47 -13.47 -20.92
C GLN A 667 -2.61 -13.91 -20.02
N ALA A 668 -3.13 -12.99 -19.20
CA ALA A 668 -4.31 -13.23 -18.38
C ALA A 668 -5.55 -13.39 -19.25
N THR A 669 -6.27 -14.51 -19.08
CA THR A 669 -7.59 -14.71 -19.67
C THR A 669 -8.67 -14.52 -18.61
N PRO A 670 -9.86 -14.02 -18.97
CA PRO A 670 -11.00 -13.94 -18.06
C PRO A 670 -11.33 -15.29 -17.39
N PRO A 671 -12.10 -15.29 -16.27
CA PRO A 671 -12.62 -16.52 -15.68
C PRO A 671 -13.30 -17.42 -16.72
N LEU A 672 -13.15 -18.74 -16.58
CA LEU A 672 -13.48 -19.74 -17.61
C LEU A 672 -14.87 -19.56 -18.25
N VAL A 673 -15.88 -19.19 -17.47
CA VAL A 673 -17.26 -18.97 -17.97
C VAL A 673 -17.34 -17.76 -18.90
N VAL A 674 -16.72 -16.64 -18.52
CA VAL A 674 -16.67 -15.43 -19.35
C VAL A 674 -15.80 -15.67 -20.57
N TRP A 675 -14.69 -16.40 -20.40
CA TRP A 675 -13.78 -16.72 -21.48
C TRP A 675 -14.45 -17.55 -22.59
N ARG A 676 -15.22 -18.59 -22.23
CA ARG A 676 -15.98 -19.39 -23.20
C ARG A 676 -16.92 -18.53 -24.03
N ARG A 677 -17.70 -17.66 -23.40
CA ARG A 677 -18.62 -16.75 -24.12
C ARG A 677 -17.86 -15.80 -25.05
N THR A 678 -16.75 -15.25 -24.59
CA THR A 678 -15.90 -14.35 -25.38
C THR A 678 -15.38 -15.03 -26.65
N LEU A 679 -15.00 -16.31 -26.54
CA LEU A 679 -14.57 -17.12 -27.69
C LEU A 679 -15.71 -17.38 -28.67
N GLU A 680 -16.91 -17.73 -28.19
CA GLU A 680 -18.08 -17.92 -29.07
C GLU A 680 -18.45 -16.63 -29.83
N ASP A 681 -18.43 -15.48 -29.15
CA ASP A 681 -18.69 -14.17 -29.78
C ASP A 681 -17.62 -13.83 -30.84
N ALA A 682 -16.35 -14.15 -30.58
CA ALA A 682 -15.25 -13.96 -31.54
C ALA A 682 -15.40 -14.90 -32.76
N LYS A 683 -15.73 -16.18 -32.55
CA LYS A 683 -15.97 -17.15 -33.64
C LYS A 683 -17.12 -16.74 -34.53
N GLN A 684 -18.25 -16.31 -33.94
CA GLN A 684 -19.40 -15.83 -34.72
C GLN A 684 -19.05 -14.58 -35.53
N THR A 685 -18.29 -13.65 -34.94
CA THR A 685 -17.84 -12.44 -35.65
C THR A 685 -16.88 -12.78 -36.79
N ALA A 686 -15.96 -13.74 -36.58
CA ALA A 686 -15.05 -14.23 -37.61
C ALA A 686 -15.80 -14.92 -38.77
N LEU A 687 -16.83 -15.70 -38.45
CA LEU A 687 -17.67 -16.38 -39.44
C LEU A 687 -18.36 -15.37 -40.35
N ASN A 688 -18.96 -14.34 -39.76
CA ASN A 688 -19.60 -13.27 -40.53
C ASN A 688 -18.60 -12.52 -41.42
N ALA A 689 -17.34 -12.36 -40.98
CA ALA A 689 -16.30 -11.68 -41.75
C ALA A 689 -15.88 -12.50 -42.99
N LEU A 690 -15.67 -13.81 -42.82
CA LEU A 690 -15.22 -14.69 -43.92
C LEU A 690 -16.34 -15.06 -44.90
N GLN A 691 -17.60 -15.07 -44.44
CA GLN A 691 -18.77 -15.36 -45.29
C GLN A 691 -19.40 -14.11 -45.93
N HIS A 692 -18.83 -12.91 -45.71
CA HIS A 692 -19.35 -11.70 -46.33
C HIS A 692 -19.30 -11.82 -47.87
N PRO A 693 -20.41 -11.55 -48.59
CA PRO A 693 -20.49 -11.77 -50.02
C PRO A 693 -19.70 -10.71 -50.81
N GLU A 694 -18.47 -11.04 -51.15
CA GLU A 694 -17.63 -10.26 -52.06
C GLU A 694 -17.42 -11.03 -53.38
N PRO A 695 -17.53 -10.38 -54.56
CA PRO A 695 -17.19 -11.03 -55.82
C PRO A 695 -15.72 -11.48 -55.79
N PRO A 696 -15.43 -12.78 -56.02
CA PRO A 696 -14.05 -13.26 -55.99
C PRO A 696 -13.25 -12.67 -57.16
N LEU A 697 -11.99 -12.32 -56.90
CA LEU A 697 -11.06 -11.91 -57.95
C LEU A 697 -10.68 -13.12 -58.83
N ALA A 698 -10.26 -12.85 -60.07
CA ALA A 698 -9.77 -13.89 -60.97
C ALA A 698 -8.54 -14.58 -60.35
N ASP A 699 -8.59 -15.90 -60.17
CA ASP A 699 -7.57 -16.71 -59.49
C ASP A 699 -7.10 -16.12 -58.14
N GLN A 700 -8.06 -15.65 -57.36
CA GLN A 700 -7.82 -14.98 -56.07
C GLN A 700 -6.94 -15.79 -55.12
N LYS A 701 -5.94 -15.11 -54.53
CA LYS A 701 -5.22 -15.55 -53.33
C LYS A 701 -5.46 -14.58 -52.19
N SER A 702 -5.78 -15.10 -51.02
CA SER A 702 -6.11 -14.29 -49.85
C SER A 702 -5.00 -14.37 -48.80
N TYR A 703 -4.64 -13.23 -48.22
CA TYR A 703 -3.63 -13.11 -47.18
C TYR A 703 -4.23 -12.37 -46.00
N THR A 704 -3.80 -12.69 -44.78
CA THR A 704 -4.28 -12.06 -43.54
C THR A 704 -3.10 -11.63 -42.68
N GLU A 705 -3.34 -10.59 -41.88
CA GLU A 705 -2.32 -9.97 -41.01
C GLU A 705 -0.99 -9.73 -41.75
N VAL A 706 -1.07 -9.15 -42.96
CA VAL A 706 0.07 -9.03 -43.87
C VAL A 706 1.00 -7.91 -43.40
N PRO A 707 2.24 -8.23 -42.97
CA PRO A 707 3.19 -7.21 -42.52
C PRO A 707 3.69 -6.32 -43.66
N PHE A 708 3.91 -5.03 -43.34
CA PHE A 708 4.61 -4.10 -44.24
C PHE A 708 5.45 -3.07 -43.45
N GLY A 709 6.42 -2.45 -44.13
CA GLY A 709 7.21 -1.35 -43.57
C GLY A 709 8.18 -1.76 -42.47
N GLY A 710 8.71 -2.99 -42.54
CA GLY A 710 9.64 -3.55 -41.57
C GLY A 710 9.01 -4.22 -40.34
N GLN A 711 7.71 -4.54 -40.39
CA GLN A 711 7.08 -5.39 -39.38
C GLN A 711 7.47 -6.87 -39.58
N ALA A 712 7.62 -7.60 -38.48
CA ALA A 712 7.86 -9.04 -38.55
C ALA A 712 6.57 -9.79 -38.92
N ALA A 713 6.69 -10.86 -39.70
CA ALA A 713 5.57 -11.76 -39.95
C ALA A 713 5.08 -12.38 -38.64
N LYS A 714 3.76 -12.41 -38.45
CA LYS A 714 3.14 -13.04 -37.26
C LYS A 714 3.14 -14.57 -37.32
N SER A 715 3.53 -15.15 -38.46
CA SER A 715 3.59 -16.59 -38.70
C SER A 715 4.54 -16.95 -39.84
N ASP A 716 4.71 -18.25 -40.06
CA ASP A 716 5.46 -18.83 -41.17
C ASP A 716 4.65 -18.94 -42.49
N GLY A 717 3.46 -18.34 -42.55
CA GLY A 717 2.62 -18.36 -43.75
C GLY A 717 3.24 -17.60 -44.92
N ALA A 718 2.87 -18.01 -46.15
CA ALA A 718 3.30 -17.30 -47.36
C ALA A 718 2.78 -15.85 -47.34
N ILE A 719 3.67 -14.90 -47.58
CA ILE A 719 3.38 -13.47 -47.69
C ILE A 719 3.67 -12.98 -49.11
N PRO A 720 2.93 -11.98 -49.61
CA PRO A 720 2.97 -11.58 -51.02
C PRO A 720 4.22 -10.74 -51.40
N TRP A 721 4.98 -10.26 -50.42
CA TRP A 721 6.16 -9.39 -50.62
C TRP A 721 7.18 -9.54 -49.47
N ASP A 722 8.35 -8.95 -49.63
CA ASP A 722 9.35 -8.81 -48.55
C ASP A 722 8.88 -7.75 -47.52
N PRO A 723 8.57 -8.15 -46.27
CA PRO A 723 8.05 -7.25 -45.27
C PRO A 723 9.09 -6.28 -44.72
N ALA A 724 10.38 -6.52 -44.95
CA ALA A 724 11.46 -5.60 -44.57
C ALA A 724 11.50 -4.34 -45.44
N THR A 725 10.85 -4.38 -46.61
CA THR A 725 10.77 -3.26 -47.54
C THR A 725 10.12 -2.04 -46.87
N PRO A 726 10.81 -0.88 -46.80
CA PRO A 726 10.23 0.34 -46.25
C PRO A 726 9.06 0.83 -47.10
N VAL A 727 7.99 1.29 -46.45
CA VAL A 727 6.85 1.93 -47.12
C VAL A 727 6.84 3.41 -46.74
N ALA A 728 6.98 4.27 -47.74
CA ALA A 728 6.92 5.72 -47.56
C ALA A 728 5.65 6.28 -48.22
N ILE A 729 5.02 7.25 -47.58
CA ILE A 729 3.97 8.04 -48.22
C ILE A 729 4.66 9.19 -48.95
N ALA A 730 4.61 9.17 -50.28
CA ALA A 730 5.27 10.16 -51.13
C ALA A 730 4.98 11.59 -50.68
N ASP A 731 6.00 12.45 -50.75
CA ASP A 731 5.94 13.88 -50.42
C ASP A 731 5.52 14.28 -48.99
N THR A 732 5.28 13.32 -48.08
CA THR A 732 4.94 13.62 -46.67
C THR A 732 6.14 13.53 -45.71
N GLY A 733 7.20 12.81 -46.10
CA GLY A 733 8.33 12.48 -45.22
C GLY A 733 8.02 11.44 -44.14
N PHE A 734 6.85 10.77 -44.18
CA PHE A 734 6.51 9.69 -43.26
C PHE A 734 6.82 8.32 -43.86
N GLN A 735 7.45 7.48 -43.04
CA GLN A 735 7.48 6.04 -43.25
C GLN A 735 6.38 5.39 -42.43
N ILE A 736 5.67 4.44 -43.02
CA ILE A 736 4.58 3.72 -42.36
C ILE A 736 4.92 2.25 -42.20
N SER A 737 4.32 1.63 -41.19
CA SER A 737 4.43 0.21 -40.92
C SER A 737 3.16 -0.30 -40.25
N GLY A 738 2.81 -1.56 -40.46
CA GLY A 738 1.62 -2.15 -39.89
C GLY A 738 1.34 -3.55 -40.41
N TYR A 739 0.11 -3.98 -40.20
CA TYR A 739 -0.45 -5.24 -40.68
C TYR A 739 -1.71 -4.92 -41.46
N ILE A 740 -1.85 -5.44 -42.68
CA ILE A 740 -3.10 -5.39 -43.44
C ILE A 740 -3.96 -6.55 -42.96
N ASP A 741 -5.16 -6.28 -42.43
CA ASP A 741 -6.00 -7.32 -41.82
C ASP A 741 -6.34 -8.43 -42.81
N ARG A 742 -6.77 -8.07 -44.04
CA ARG A 742 -6.90 -8.99 -45.17
C ARG A 742 -6.57 -8.32 -46.50
N LEU A 743 -5.84 -9.04 -47.34
CA LEU A 743 -5.47 -8.67 -48.70
C LEU A 743 -5.84 -9.81 -49.65
N ASP A 744 -6.72 -9.55 -50.61
CA ASP A 744 -7.03 -10.46 -51.71
C ASP A 744 -6.35 -9.97 -52.99
N LEU A 745 -5.55 -10.82 -53.64
CA LEU A 745 -4.84 -10.51 -54.89
C LEU A 745 -5.39 -11.35 -56.03
N SER A 746 -5.55 -10.76 -57.22
CA SER A 746 -5.78 -11.53 -58.45
C SER A 746 -4.54 -12.35 -58.82
N GLY A 747 -4.74 -13.45 -59.55
CA GLY A 747 -3.64 -14.36 -59.92
C GLY A 747 -2.53 -13.72 -60.76
N ASP A 748 -2.84 -12.65 -61.48
CA ASP A 748 -1.91 -11.82 -62.26
C ASP A 748 -1.35 -10.62 -61.48
N ALA A 749 -1.75 -10.45 -60.21
CA ALA A 749 -1.43 -9.32 -59.34
C ALA A 749 -1.79 -7.93 -59.91
N ALA A 750 -2.70 -7.85 -60.88
CA ALA A 750 -3.17 -6.59 -61.45
C ALA A 750 -4.25 -5.89 -60.59
N ARG A 751 -4.93 -6.65 -59.70
CA ARG A 751 -5.95 -6.15 -58.79
C ARG A 751 -5.70 -6.59 -57.36
N ALA A 752 -5.85 -5.66 -56.43
CA ALA A 752 -5.75 -5.91 -54.99
C ALA A 752 -6.98 -5.38 -54.26
N ARG A 753 -7.60 -6.22 -53.42
CA ARG A 753 -8.64 -5.81 -52.47
C ARG A 753 -8.09 -5.85 -51.06
N VAL A 754 -8.12 -4.72 -50.35
CA VAL A 754 -7.76 -4.62 -48.93
C VAL A 754 -9.01 -4.45 -48.07
N LEU A 755 -9.15 -5.30 -47.06
CA LEU A 755 -10.26 -5.29 -46.11
C LEU A 755 -9.72 -4.99 -44.71
N ASP A 756 -10.30 -3.99 -44.05
CA ASP A 756 -10.04 -3.65 -42.65
C ASP A 756 -11.23 -4.05 -41.78
N TYR A 757 -11.01 -4.91 -40.78
CA TYR A 757 -12.08 -5.49 -39.97
C TYR A 757 -12.45 -4.55 -38.82
N LYS A 758 -13.73 -4.16 -38.74
CA LYS A 758 -14.27 -3.31 -37.67
C LYS A 758 -15.16 -4.10 -36.72
N GLY A 759 -14.71 -4.29 -35.48
CA GLY A 759 -15.51 -4.94 -34.40
C GLY A 759 -16.63 -4.07 -33.81
N GLY A 760 -16.72 -2.80 -34.20
CA GLY A 760 -17.77 -1.87 -33.77
C GLY A 760 -19.05 -1.96 -34.60
N LYS A 761 -20.07 -1.18 -34.23
CA LYS A 761 -21.27 -1.02 -35.06
C LYS A 761 -20.99 -0.19 -36.30
N LEU A 762 -21.68 -0.51 -37.37
CA LEU A 762 -21.72 0.26 -38.61
C LEU A 762 -22.15 1.72 -38.35
N PRO A 763 -21.34 2.72 -38.74
CA PRO A 763 -21.72 4.13 -38.63
C PRO A 763 -22.89 4.48 -39.55
N PRO A 764 -23.83 5.36 -39.16
CA PRO A 764 -24.99 5.70 -39.99
C PRO A 764 -24.66 6.52 -41.24
N LYS A 765 -23.52 7.23 -41.25
CA LYS A 765 -23.03 8.02 -42.40
C LYS A 765 -21.89 7.28 -43.10
N PRO A 766 -21.71 7.44 -44.42
CA PRO A 766 -20.51 7.01 -45.12
C PRO A 766 -19.26 7.52 -44.40
N VAL A 767 -18.22 6.71 -44.39
CA VAL A 767 -16.93 7.00 -43.75
C VAL A 767 -15.92 7.12 -44.89
N ILE A 768 -15.19 8.24 -44.99
CA ILE A 768 -14.00 8.39 -45.85
C ILE A 768 -12.75 8.51 -44.95
N LEU A 769 -12.47 9.69 -44.41
CA LEU A 769 -11.38 9.89 -43.43
C LEU A 769 -11.90 10.07 -42.00
N GLN A 770 -13.21 10.31 -41.82
CA GLN A 770 -13.87 10.49 -40.52
C GLN A 770 -13.13 11.47 -39.60
N GLY A 771 -12.79 12.65 -40.09
CA GLY A 771 -12.07 13.65 -39.35
C GLY A 771 -10.59 13.30 -39.12
N GLY A 772 -10.01 12.38 -39.89
CA GLY A 772 -8.68 11.81 -39.69
C GLY A 772 -8.62 10.63 -38.71
N LYS A 773 -9.77 10.05 -38.37
CA LYS A 773 -9.88 8.89 -37.45
C LYS A 773 -9.68 7.58 -38.18
N GLU A 774 -10.19 7.50 -39.40
CA GLU A 774 -10.06 6.31 -40.24
C GLU A 774 -8.98 6.57 -41.29
N LEU A 775 -7.83 5.93 -41.09
CA LEU A 775 -6.69 6.00 -42.00
C LEU A 775 -6.26 4.62 -42.50
N GLN A 776 -6.77 3.55 -41.90
CA GLN A 776 -6.19 2.21 -42.03
C GLN A 776 -6.26 1.72 -43.48
N ARG A 777 -7.43 1.79 -44.11
CA ARG A 777 -7.58 1.32 -45.50
C ARG A 777 -6.77 2.17 -46.51
N CYS A 778 -6.61 3.47 -46.25
CA CYS A 778 -5.77 4.34 -47.06
C CYS A 778 -4.29 3.96 -46.91
N LEU A 779 -3.83 3.69 -45.68
CA LEU A 779 -2.47 3.22 -45.44
C LEU A 779 -2.21 1.82 -46.01
N TYR A 780 -3.21 0.93 -46.00
CA TYR A 780 -3.11 -0.37 -46.66
C TYR A 780 -2.98 -0.20 -48.17
N ALA A 781 -3.78 0.68 -48.79
CA ALA A 781 -3.66 1.01 -50.20
C ALA A 781 -2.28 1.60 -50.55
N TYR A 782 -1.73 2.50 -49.72
CA TYR A 782 -0.35 2.99 -49.89
C TYR A 782 0.68 1.87 -49.83
N ALA A 783 0.56 0.95 -48.87
CA ALA A 783 1.47 -0.19 -48.77
C ALA A 783 1.41 -1.08 -50.01
N VAL A 784 0.20 -1.37 -50.51
CA VAL A 784 0.01 -2.16 -51.74
C VAL A 784 0.65 -1.48 -52.94
N LYS A 785 0.40 -0.19 -53.19
CA LYS A 785 1.03 0.55 -54.30
C LYS A 785 2.55 0.59 -54.19
N ALA A 786 3.07 0.89 -52.99
CA ALA A 786 4.50 0.99 -52.77
C ALA A 786 5.24 -0.35 -52.96
N LEU A 787 4.58 -1.49 -52.69
CA LEU A 787 5.21 -2.82 -52.71
C LEU A 787 4.93 -3.62 -53.99
N LEU A 788 3.80 -3.39 -54.66
CA LEU A 788 3.41 -4.10 -55.88
C LEU A 788 3.42 -3.22 -57.15
N GLY A 789 3.57 -1.90 -57.01
CA GLY A 789 3.63 -0.94 -58.11
C GLY A 789 2.39 -0.05 -58.21
N ASP A 790 2.54 1.11 -58.86
CA ASP A 790 1.49 2.14 -58.94
C ASP A 790 0.35 1.78 -59.91
N ASP A 791 0.59 0.86 -60.85
CA ASP A 791 -0.37 0.43 -61.89
C ASP A 791 -1.42 -0.56 -61.36
N ILE A 792 -1.31 -1.01 -60.11
CA ILE A 792 -2.27 -1.95 -59.52
C ILE A 792 -3.62 -1.27 -59.22
N GLU A 793 -4.71 -1.89 -59.64
CA GLU A 793 -6.06 -1.43 -59.31
C GLU A 793 -6.39 -1.83 -57.86
N ILE A 794 -6.71 -0.84 -57.01
CA ILE A 794 -6.96 -1.06 -55.59
C ILE A 794 -8.43 -0.88 -55.26
N ASP A 795 -8.99 -1.89 -54.62
CA ASP A 795 -10.28 -1.86 -53.96
C ASP A 795 -10.06 -1.86 -52.43
N ALA A 796 -10.43 -0.80 -51.72
CA ALA A 796 -10.17 -0.65 -50.29
C ALA A 796 -11.48 -0.51 -49.51
N ALA A 797 -11.76 -1.42 -48.57
CA ALA A 797 -13.02 -1.42 -47.85
C ALA A 797 -12.90 -1.61 -46.33
N LEU A 798 -13.86 -1.05 -45.60
CA LEU A 798 -14.10 -1.34 -44.18
C LEU A 798 -15.16 -2.41 -44.08
N LEU A 799 -14.84 -3.57 -43.50
CA LEU A 799 -15.80 -4.63 -43.25
C LEU A 799 -16.30 -4.54 -41.80
N TYR A 800 -17.62 -4.52 -41.60
CA TYR A 800 -18.27 -4.55 -40.29
C TYR A 800 -18.93 -5.92 -40.08
N PRO A 801 -18.21 -6.93 -39.54
CA PRO A 801 -18.71 -8.30 -39.54
C PRO A 801 -19.98 -8.50 -38.70
N ARG A 802 -20.19 -7.67 -37.67
CA ARG A 802 -21.40 -7.74 -36.83
C ARG A 802 -22.67 -7.32 -37.57
N ASP A 803 -22.53 -6.40 -38.52
CA ASP A 803 -23.63 -5.87 -39.33
C ASP A 803 -23.63 -6.47 -40.75
N THR A 804 -22.65 -7.33 -41.06
CA THR A 804 -22.47 -8.00 -42.37
C THR A 804 -22.41 -7.05 -43.57
N GLU A 805 -21.85 -5.86 -43.39
CA GLU A 805 -21.75 -4.81 -44.41
C GLU A 805 -20.29 -4.40 -44.66
N ALA A 806 -19.91 -4.22 -45.93
CA ALA A 806 -18.64 -3.63 -46.35
C ALA A 806 -18.85 -2.23 -46.94
N ARG A 807 -17.90 -1.32 -46.68
CA ARG A 807 -17.89 0.04 -47.23
C ARG A 807 -16.61 0.32 -47.99
N HIS A 808 -16.73 0.29 -49.30
CA HIS A 808 -15.65 0.57 -50.24
C HIS A 808 -15.34 2.05 -50.30
N LEU A 809 -14.10 2.35 -50.66
CA LEU A 809 -13.62 3.69 -50.90
C LEU A 809 -13.88 4.07 -52.36
N ASP A 810 -14.70 5.08 -52.58
CA ASP A 810 -14.90 5.66 -53.92
C ASP A 810 -13.64 6.45 -54.32
N ALA A 811 -13.20 6.27 -55.57
CA ALA A 811 -12.00 6.92 -56.13
C ALA A 811 -10.76 6.93 -55.19
N PRO A 812 -10.19 5.75 -54.83
CA PRO A 812 -9.12 5.65 -53.84
C PRO A 812 -7.91 6.56 -54.10
N ALA A 813 -7.56 6.82 -55.36
CA ALA A 813 -6.42 7.68 -55.70
C ALA A 813 -6.59 9.13 -55.19
N ASP A 814 -7.80 9.69 -55.29
CA ASP A 814 -8.09 11.06 -54.88
C ASP A 814 -8.02 11.20 -53.36
N VAL A 815 -8.58 10.21 -52.64
CA VAL A 815 -8.56 10.17 -51.17
C VAL A 815 -7.15 9.98 -50.61
N LEU A 816 -6.32 9.19 -51.29
CA LEU A 816 -4.91 9.06 -50.92
C LEU A 816 -4.21 10.42 -51.03
N GLU A 817 -4.35 11.12 -52.16
CA GLU A 817 -3.73 12.45 -52.33
C GLU A 817 -4.23 13.47 -51.28
N GLU A 818 -5.53 13.44 -50.96
CA GLU A 818 -6.11 14.25 -49.88
C GLU A 818 -5.45 13.96 -48.52
N LEU A 819 -5.30 12.67 -48.16
CA LEU A 819 -4.63 12.26 -46.93
C LEU A 819 -3.16 12.69 -46.90
N ALA A 820 -2.42 12.56 -48.01
CA ALA A 820 -1.05 13.05 -48.09
C ALA A 820 -0.97 14.57 -47.86
N GLY A 821 -1.93 15.33 -48.38
CA GLY A 821 -2.08 16.76 -48.10
C GLY A 821 -2.20 17.06 -46.61
N HIS A 822 -3.10 16.35 -45.92
CA HIS A 822 -3.30 16.52 -44.47
C HIS A 822 -2.07 16.13 -43.65
N LEU A 823 -1.40 15.03 -43.99
CA LEU A 823 -0.19 14.59 -43.32
C LEU A 823 0.96 15.60 -43.47
N ARG A 824 1.14 16.18 -44.66
CA ARG A 824 2.12 17.26 -44.89
C ARG A 824 1.84 18.47 -44.00
N ALA A 825 0.58 18.92 -43.96
CA ALA A 825 0.18 20.05 -43.14
C ALA A 825 0.40 19.79 -41.64
N ALA A 826 0.04 18.60 -41.16
CA ALA A 826 0.24 18.21 -39.76
C ALA A 826 1.72 18.13 -39.38
N ARG A 827 2.56 17.56 -40.25
CA ARG A 827 4.02 17.52 -40.06
C ARG A 827 4.59 18.93 -39.96
N ALA A 828 4.25 19.82 -40.90
CA ALA A 828 4.74 21.20 -40.91
C ALA A 828 4.30 21.97 -39.65
N SER A 829 3.05 21.79 -39.23
CA SER A 829 2.50 22.42 -38.01
C SER A 829 3.26 21.97 -36.75
N LEU A 830 3.51 20.66 -36.62
CA LEU A 830 4.24 20.13 -35.46
C LEU A 830 5.72 20.54 -35.47
N LEU A 831 6.37 20.58 -36.65
CA LEU A 831 7.73 21.12 -36.82
C LEU A 831 7.83 22.58 -36.40
N ALA A 832 6.79 23.38 -36.69
CA ALA A 832 6.69 24.77 -36.23
C ALA A 832 6.44 24.90 -34.72
N GLY A 833 6.37 23.79 -33.98
CA GLY A 833 6.23 23.75 -32.52
C GLY A 833 4.79 23.80 -32.03
N ARG A 834 3.80 23.46 -32.88
CA ARG A 834 2.37 23.53 -32.53
C ARG A 834 1.83 22.15 -32.13
N ALA A 835 2.22 21.67 -30.94
CA ALA A 835 1.69 20.43 -30.35
C ALA A 835 0.36 20.69 -29.61
N LEU A 836 -0.64 21.22 -30.32
CA LEU A 836 -1.88 21.71 -29.72
C LEU A 836 -2.95 20.61 -29.58
N ILE A 837 -4.01 20.92 -28.85
CA ILE A 837 -5.18 20.04 -28.76
C ILE A 837 -5.92 19.93 -30.11
N GLY A 838 -6.57 18.79 -30.30
CA GLY A 838 -7.52 18.55 -31.38
C GLY A 838 -8.82 17.92 -30.88
N PRO A 839 -9.68 17.44 -31.79
CA PRO A 839 -11.04 16.98 -31.47
C PRO A 839 -11.11 15.75 -30.56
N ASP A 840 -10.05 14.94 -30.47
CA ASP A 840 -10.03 13.76 -29.60
C ASP A 840 -9.60 14.07 -28.15
N ASN A 841 -9.12 15.29 -27.86
CA ASN A 841 -8.66 15.64 -26.52
C ASN A 841 -9.79 15.72 -25.50
N GLY A 842 -9.60 15.07 -24.35
CA GLY A 842 -10.56 15.05 -23.24
C GLY A 842 -11.79 14.19 -23.49
N GLY A 843 -11.85 13.44 -24.59
CA GLY A 843 -12.90 12.44 -24.82
C GLY A 843 -12.66 11.14 -24.07
N ASP A 844 -13.66 10.23 -24.08
CA ASP A 844 -13.61 8.94 -23.36
C ASP A 844 -12.47 8.02 -23.83
N TYR A 845 -11.95 8.24 -25.03
CA TYR A 845 -10.87 7.46 -25.64
C TYR A 845 -9.50 8.16 -25.62
N ASP A 846 -9.40 9.33 -24.96
CA ASP A 846 -8.12 10.01 -24.74
C ASP A 846 -7.38 9.35 -23.55
N ASP A 847 -6.45 8.47 -23.90
CA ASP A 847 -5.59 7.72 -22.97
C ASP A 847 -4.74 8.62 -22.05
N LEU A 848 -4.59 9.90 -22.41
CA LEU A 848 -3.84 10.90 -21.66
C LEU A 848 -4.73 12.04 -21.13
N SER A 849 -6.05 11.83 -21.08
CA SER A 849 -7.00 12.81 -20.54
C SER A 849 -6.71 13.23 -19.09
N PHE A 850 -6.09 12.35 -18.29
CA PHE A 850 -5.67 12.65 -16.92
C PHE A 850 -4.63 13.77 -16.83
N ALA A 851 -3.88 14.02 -17.90
CA ALA A 851 -2.89 15.10 -17.99
C ALA A 851 -3.52 16.44 -18.39
N LEU A 852 -4.82 16.45 -18.75
CA LEU A 852 -5.59 17.65 -19.01
C LEU A 852 -6.26 18.19 -17.73
N PRO A 853 -6.75 19.44 -17.73
CA PRO A 853 -7.45 20.01 -16.58
C PRO A 853 -8.70 19.20 -16.23
N ALA A 854 -9.10 19.19 -14.95
CA ALA A 854 -10.35 18.53 -14.54
C ALA A 854 -11.56 19.06 -15.35
N ASN A 855 -12.43 18.16 -15.79
CA ASN A 855 -13.55 18.46 -16.69
C ASN A 855 -13.10 19.12 -18.02
N ALA A 856 -11.94 18.72 -18.53
CA ALA A 856 -11.37 19.18 -19.80
C ALA A 856 -12.39 19.28 -20.95
N PRO A 857 -13.19 18.23 -21.26
CA PRO A 857 -14.13 18.28 -22.40
C PRO A 857 -15.14 19.44 -22.31
N ASN A 858 -15.70 19.71 -21.13
CA ASN A 858 -16.73 20.74 -20.96
C ASN A 858 -16.17 22.14 -20.63
N GLY A 859 -14.86 22.27 -20.41
CA GLY A 859 -14.24 23.51 -19.95
C GLY A 859 -13.04 23.93 -20.80
N TYR A 860 -11.92 23.25 -20.60
CA TYR A 860 -10.65 23.57 -21.28
C TYR A 860 -10.74 23.38 -22.80
N CYS A 861 -11.18 22.20 -23.27
CA CYS A 861 -11.27 21.90 -24.71
C CYS A 861 -12.25 22.85 -25.40
N LEU A 862 -13.45 23.04 -24.86
CA LEU A 862 -14.46 23.95 -25.41
C LEU A 862 -13.94 25.39 -25.56
N ARG A 863 -13.11 25.87 -24.63
CA ARG A 863 -12.52 27.22 -24.69
C ARG A 863 -11.34 27.34 -25.66
N LYS A 864 -10.59 26.26 -25.87
CA LYS A 864 -9.30 26.30 -26.57
C LYS A 864 -9.36 25.76 -27.99
N LEU A 865 -10.31 24.88 -28.31
CA LEU A 865 -10.32 24.12 -29.56
C LEU A 865 -10.36 25.00 -30.80
N GLU A 866 -11.22 26.03 -30.84
CA GLU A 866 -11.28 26.94 -31.98
C GLU A 866 -9.98 27.76 -32.15
N HIS A 867 -9.37 28.19 -31.05
CA HIS A 867 -8.10 28.91 -31.11
C HIS A 867 -6.94 27.98 -31.52
N ALA A 868 -6.96 26.72 -31.07
CA ALA A 868 -6.03 25.70 -31.51
C ALA A 868 -6.21 25.40 -33.00
N ARG A 869 -7.46 25.28 -33.46
CA ARG A 869 -7.81 25.10 -34.88
C ARG A 869 -7.24 26.21 -35.75
N VAL A 870 -7.44 27.47 -35.35
CA VAL A 870 -6.88 28.64 -36.05
C VAL A 870 -5.35 28.60 -36.07
N ALA A 871 -4.71 28.23 -34.95
CA ALA A 871 -3.25 28.13 -34.88
C ALA A 871 -2.68 26.96 -35.69
N LEU A 872 -3.40 25.83 -35.79
CA LEU A 872 -3.03 24.66 -36.59
C LEU A 872 -3.19 24.93 -38.09
N GLY A 873 -4.11 25.81 -38.50
CA GLY A 873 -4.33 26.17 -39.89
C GLY A 873 -4.71 24.96 -40.75
N ASP A 874 -3.99 24.75 -41.85
CA ASP A 874 -4.23 23.65 -42.80
C ASP A 874 -4.18 22.26 -42.14
N ALA A 875 -3.45 22.11 -41.03
CA ALA A 875 -3.37 20.84 -40.30
C ALA A 875 -4.69 20.42 -39.66
N ALA A 876 -5.63 21.36 -39.46
CA ALA A 876 -6.94 21.08 -38.86
C ALA A 876 -8.06 20.86 -39.90
N ILE A 877 -7.80 21.07 -41.19
CA ILE A 877 -8.81 20.88 -42.26
C ILE A 877 -9.34 19.44 -42.27
N VAL A 878 -8.48 18.47 -41.98
CA VAL A 878 -8.85 17.05 -41.92
C VAL A 878 -10.00 16.76 -40.96
N TRP A 879 -10.26 17.61 -39.96
CA TRP A 879 -11.35 17.43 -39.00
C TRP A 879 -12.74 17.58 -39.63
N GLU A 880 -12.83 18.19 -40.81
CA GLU A 880 -14.07 18.37 -41.57
C GLU A 880 -14.31 17.27 -42.61
N ALA A 881 -13.31 16.44 -42.91
CA ALA A 881 -13.46 15.31 -43.84
C ALA A 881 -14.41 14.26 -43.24
N ILE A 882 -15.48 13.88 -43.96
CA ILE A 882 -16.52 12.95 -43.47
C ILE A 882 -16.13 11.49 -43.75
#